data_AF-A0A1E7EZR3-F1
#
_entry.id   AF-A0A1E7EZR3-F1
#
_cell.length_a   1.000
_cell.length_b   1.000
_cell.length_c   1.000
_cell.angle_alpha   90.00
_cell.angle_beta   90.00
_cell.angle_gamma   90.00
#
_symmetry.space_group_name_H-M   'P 1'
#
loop_
_entity.id
_entity.type
_entity.pdbx_description
1 polymer ?
#
loop_
_entity_poly.entity_id
_entity_poly.type
_entity_poly.pdbx_seq_one_letter_code
_entity_poly.pdbx_strand_id
1 'polypeptide(L)'
;MPNGTQTGRYYAHDRNTNDSVPIIGASLALPDDHKEMCNETAKYDMDDKCRTNYRNRLNAIMKYWEEHLPEYYAIGVIDVSTADQHDKTKYFFKGKYKKDLVYDGLNAEYFLYFLTKTKTKPDKKLKSWDDLRKYKDAIMWGSKTADKPLPISFYRKIEKFLKGYKKEFTNAKKKGNTEDNTSDPIPMTLYVLVLQWALDTNNIMVWFWTLSQWNCMARSASIDPLHFGNFSLGVDSIVVKYDDSKADKNAERLSEKNIFANPYDWRLCFWTGLCIWISLRGEEKLKGNSKLFLNKGVKDGTASASYCEQLISVVAPHKEEVENHMEEKRLNAYSFRKGSSTYAVAGTTVPPSLNSIARRGEWSIGKVLDCYWHFGSVGDQYLGRVLSGLDANSDQFDTLPPHWNMTNPMKNDDIKSGMDIMFGDILEEHQCFVPILVRSFACFVYHSNSLREQMTKIPGHDFNNISILHYLNRQLLDRLKTLVTLDPTDGVMTVTTGIPPHINHARSIQEVLGIVKEFRDNQQSQTAELRAAIHDEFEDRALESGHPTNERIQMMFTEVERRYNENLDERIENLVERLGGSGSANNVSTSAAATSQVQTAGVAADMLFTYGGHFYFVPEHFSFPTAATLKAGIVFWFCGMDASTTGKRIRPFRNLKPKSLPTTTLRTTFKLHWCPIFRYLEKHVSLSLPEDFDLITNNDLKIYHDECIKVLRERVSFCFKNGKNKALNWVVSTWSKHILPSFRRSQQAEFGRINNDNMRRQLQAQAEASHQQQLLLRGHTTTATTTTTANNNGNGVPPTDVATAALESLANADAGNSTDRRGENARCDIPGCDCSNRLYKCRNNNNNCKKYVHHLPCGMTNSLFDPDNEHGFSLGACLILSLYFALY
;
A
#
# COMPACT_ATOMS: atom_id res chain seq x y z
N MET A 1 38.15 38.52 -22.14
CA MET A 1 37.18 38.58 -23.26
C MET A 1 36.00 39.46 -22.84
N PRO A 2 35.33 40.19 -23.75
CA PRO A 2 34.29 41.14 -23.40
C PRO A 2 32.98 40.49 -22.92
N ASN A 3 32.18 41.26 -22.18
CA ASN A 3 30.88 40.82 -21.66
C ASN A 3 29.77 40.86 -22.73
N GLY A 4 28.81 39.93 -22.59
CA GLY A 4 27.39 40.25 -22.79
C GLY A 4 26.85 40.27 -24.22
N THR A 5 26.66 39.10 -24.82
CA THR A 5 25.57 38.88 -25.79
C THR A 5 24.50 37.98 -25.15
N GLN A 6 23.23 38.40 -25.22
CA GLN A 6 22.12 37.61 -24.66
C GLN A 6 21.79 36.45 -25.61
N THR A 7 22.28 35.24 -25.33
CA THR A 7 21.81 34.00 -25.97
C THR A 7 20.45 33.55 -25.43
N GLY A 8 19.51 34.50 -25.35
CA GLY A 8 18.10 34.22 -25.15
C GLY A 8 17.57 33.44 -26.35
N ARG A 9 16.71 32.43 -26.09
CA ARG A 9 15.95 31.79 -27.16
C ARG A 9 14.95 32.81 -27.72
N TYR A 10 15.15 33.29 -28.95
CA TYR A 10 14.12 33.98 -29.71
C TYR A 10 12.84 33.14 -29.66
N TYR A 11 11.74 33.72 -29.16
CA TYR A 11 10.45 33.04 -29.18
C TYR A 11 9.95 32.96 -30.64
N ALA A 12 8.99 32.08 -30.93
CA ALA A 12 8.52 31.89 -32.31
C ALA A 12 7.98 33.19 -32.95
N HIS A 13 7.45 34.10 -32.14
CA HIS A 13 6.96 35.43 -32.52
C HIS A 13 8.03 36.54 -32.56
N ASP A 14 9.29 36.26 -32.16
CA ASP A 14 10.43 37.19 -32.30
C ASP A 14 11.28 36.87 -33.54
N ARG A 15 10.78 36.02 -34.44
CA ARG A 15 11.46 35.64 -35.68
C ARG A 15 10.98 36.52 -36.82
N ASN A 16 11.87 36.86 -37.75
CA ASN A 16 11.45 37.40 -39.05
C ASN A 16 10.74 36.29 -39.83
N THR A 17 9.42 36.24 -39.73
CA THR A 17 8.54 35.52 -40.65
C THR A 17 8.30 36.39 -41.90
N ASN A 18 7.91 35.76 -43.01
CA ASN A 18 7.54 36.48 -44.23
C ASN A 18 6.11 36.10 -44.65
N ASP A 19 5.16 36.46 -43.79
CA ASP A 19 3.73 36.15 -43.95
C ASP A 19 3.05 37.04 -45.02
N SER A 20 3.84 37.80 -45.80
CA SER A 20 3.39 38.61 -46.94
C SER A 20 3.49 37.88 -48.29
N VAL A 21 4.13 36.71 -48.34
CA VAL A 21 4.16 35.85 -49.52
C VAL A 21 2.90 34.96 -49.53
N PRO A 22 2.14 34.90 -50.64
CA PRO A 22 0.97 34.03 -50.73
C PRO A 22 1.29 32.55 -50.45
N ILE A 23 0.43 31.88 -49.68
CA ILE A 23 0.55 30.45 -49.41
C ILE A 23 0.38 29.68 -50.73
N ILE A 24 1.39 28.90 -51.10
CA ILE A 24 1.40 28.08 -52.32
C ILE A 24 0.22 27.10 -52.26
N GLY A 25 -0.63 27.12 -53.30
CA GLY A 25 -1.79 26.24 -53.39
C GLY A 25 -3.00 26.65 -52.54
N ALA A 26 -3.07 27.88 -52.01
CA ALA A 26 -4.21 28.35 -51.19
C ALA A 26 -5.59 28.31 -51.90
N SER A 27 -5.63 28.13 -53.22
CA SER A 27 -6.84 27.94 -54.03
C SER A 27 -7.23 26.46 -54.23
N LEU A 28 -6.43 25.50 -53.76
CA LEU A 28 -6.69 24.07 -53.89
C LEU A 28 -7.55 23.58 -52.73
N ALA A 29 -8.68 22.95 -53.04
CA ALA A 29 -9.49 22.26 -52.04
C ALA A 29 -8.80 20.95 -51.60
N LEU A 30 -8.79 20.71 -50.29
CA LEU A 30 -8.50 19.40 -49.72
C LEU A 30 -9.82 18.59 -49.60
N PRO A 31 -9.76 17.24 -49.50
CA PRO A 31 -10.93 16.41 -49.26
C PRO A 31 -11.77 16.85 -48.05
N ASP A 32 -13.09 16.72 -48.12
CA ASP A 32 -14.02 17.20 -47.08
C ASP A 32 -13.76 16.56 -45.69
N ASP A 33 -13.31 15.30 -45.67
CA ASP A 33 -12.98 14.53 -44.47
C ASP A 33 -11.64 14.91 -43.84
N HIS A 34 -10.70 15.52 -44.59
CA HIS A 34 -9.40 15.96 -44.09
C HIS A 34 -9.53 16.81 -42.81
N LYS A 35 -10.52 17.70 -42.75
CA LYS A 35 -10.76 18.53 -41.55
C LYS A 35 -11.22 17.70 -40.36
N GLU A 36 -12.02 16.65 -40.56
CA GLU A 36 -12.40 15.74 -39.47
C GLU A 36 -11.19 14.87 -39.04
N MET A 37 -10.38 14.36 -39.97
CA MET A 37 -9.14 13.61 -39.67
C MET A 37 -8.12 14.45 -38.87
N CYS A 38 -7.90 15.71 -39.25
CA CYS A 38 -7.07 16.63 -38.46
C CYS A 38 -7.65 16.86 -37.07
N ASN A 39 -8.98 17.04 -36.96
CA ASN A 39 -9.65 17.19 -35.67
C ASN A 39 -9.61 15.91 -34.82
N GLU A 40 -9.66 14.72 -35.41
CA GLU A 40 -9.48 13.43 -34.76
C GLU A 40 -8.10 13.35 -34.09
N THR A 41 -7.06 13.74 -34.83
CA THR A 41 -5.69 13.81 -34.31
C THR A 41 -5.55 14.87 -33.22
N ALA A 42 -6.10 16.07 -33.43
CA ALA A 42 -6.04 17.18 -32.49
C ALA A 42 -6.81 16.93 -31.17
N LYS A 43 -7.72 15.95 -31.11
CA LYS A 43 -8.37 15.53 -29.84
C LYS A 43 -7.34 15.12 -28.79
N TYR A 44 -6.21 14.53 -29.18
CA TYR A 44 -5.19 14.00 -28.27
C TYR A 44 -4.24 15.04 -27.66
N ASP A 45 -4.13 16.27 -28.20
CA ASP A 45 -3.27 17.35 -27.65
C ASP A 45 -3.61 17.73 -26.20
N MET A 46 -4.87 17.55 -25.80
CA MET A 46 -5.36 17.99 -24.49
C MET A 46 -6.58 17.19 -24.04
N ASP A 47 -6.66 16.84 -22.76
CA ASP A 47 -7.83 16.11 -22.25
C ASP A 47 -9.08 17.01 -22.07
N ASP A 48 -10.26 16.42 -22.24
CA ASP A 48 -11.57 17.10 -22.12
C ASP A 48 -11.78 17.81 -20.78
N LYS A 49 -11.23 17.26 -19.68
CA LYS A 49 -11.33 17.83 -18.35
C LYS A 49 -10.41 19.04 -18.22
N CYS A 50 -9.27 19.08 -18.93
CA CYS A 50 -8.42 20.26 -19.07
C CYS A 50 -9.08 21.36 -19.92
N ARG A 51 -9.60 21.03 -21.12
CA ARG A 51 -10.37 21.97 -21.97
C ARG A 51 -11.55 22.59 -21.22
N THR A 52 -12.33 21.75 -20.52
CA THR A 52 -13.44 22.20 -19.64
C THR A 52 -12.95 23.06 -18.48
N ASN A 53 -11.78 22.76 -17.90
CA ASN A 53 -11.15 23.57 -16.84
C ASN A 53 -10.70 24.95 -17.32
N TYR A 54 -10.30 25.10 -18.58
CA TYR A 54 -10.00 26.41 -19.17
C TYR A 54 -11.27 27.20 -19.47
N ARG A 55 -12.30 26.58 -20.07
CA ARG A 55 -13.63 27.22 -20.26
C ARG A 55 -14.23 27.73 -18.94
N ASN A 56 -14.16 26.94 -17.86
CA ASN A 56 -14.58 27.37 -16.52
C ASN A 56 -13.77 28.58 -15.99
N ARG A 57 -12.48 28.71 -16.33
CA ARG A 57 -11.62 29.82 -15.90
C ARG A 57 -11.87 31.10 -16.69
N LEU A 58 -12.07 30.98 -18.00
CA LEU A 58 -12.52 32.09 -18.86
C LEU A 58 -13.87 32.62 -18.36
N ASN A 59 -14.82 31.72 -18.06
CA ASN A 59 -16.13 32.09 -17.50
C ASN A 59 -16.03 32.81 -16.14
N ALA A 60 -15.07 32.43 -15.29
CA ALA A 60 -14.81 33.12 -14.02
C ALA A 60 -14.20 34.53 -14.20
N ILE A 61 -13.43 34.76 -15.27
CA ILE A 61 -12.92 36.10 -15.64
C ILE A 61 -14.08 36.95 -16.18
N MET A 62 -14.84 36.42 -17.15
CA MET A 62 -16.00 37.12 -17.74
C MET A 62 -17.00 37.53 -16.68
N LYS A 63 -17.42 36.59 -15.82
CA LYS A 63 -18.36 36.89 -14.73
C LYS A 63 -17.83 37.96 -13.77
N TYR A 64 -16.53 37.94 -13.44
CA TYR A 64 -15.95 38.98 -12.58
C TYR A 64 -16.00 40.36 -13.24
N TRP A 65 -15.71 40.45 -14.53
CA TRP A 65 -15.84 41.71 -15.29
C TRP A 65 -17.31 42.15 -15.40
N GLU A 66 -18.26 41.23 -15.58
CA GLU A 66 -19.71 41.51 -15.59
C GLU A 66 -20.18 42.15 -14.27
N GLU A 67 -19.73 41.60 -13.13
CA GLU A 67 -20.13 42.05 -11.79
C GLU A 67 -19.39 43.31 -11.31
N HIS A 68 -18.15 43.58 -11.77
CA HIS A 68 -17.27 44.61 -11.17
C HIS A 68 -16.68 45.63 -12.15
N LEU A 69 -16.77 45.39 -13.46
CA LEU A 69 -16.16 46.20 -14.52
C LEU A 69 -17.06 46.21 -15.79
N PRO A 70 -18.36 46.55 -15.68
CA PRO A 70 -19.34 46.35 -16.77
C PRO A 70 -18.97 47.08 -18.07
N GLU A 71 -18.36 48.26 -17.98
CA GLU A 71 -17.84 49.01 -19.14
C GLU A 71 -16.78 48.21 -19.91
N TYR A 72 -15.85 47.56 -19.20
CA TYR A 72 -14.83 46.73 -19.83
C TYR A 72 -15.38 45.37 -20.28
N TYR A 73 -16.38 44.82 -19.58
CA TYR A 73 -17.10 43.63 -20.04
C TYR A 73 -17.76 43.86 -21.40
N ALA A 74 -18.40 45.01 -21.60
CA ALA A 74 -19.10 45.35 -22.85
C ALA A 74 -18.19 45.44 -24.09
N ILE A 75 -16.88 45.63 -23.92
CA ILE A 75 -15.89 45.68 -25.01
C ILE A 75 -14.90 44.50 -25.01
N GLY A 76 -14.74 43.81 -23.87
CA GLY A 76 -13.77 42.73 -23.67
C GLY A 76 -14.35 41.31 -23.72
N VAL A 77 -15.68 41.20 -23.91
CA VAL A 77 -16.41 39.93 -24.00
C VAL A 77 -17.36 39.97 -25.21
N ILE A 78 -17.43 38.87 -25.96
CA ILE A 78 -18.28 38.71 -27.14
C ILE A 78 -19.18 37.48 -27.01
N ASP A 79 -20.36 37.53 -27.63
CA ASP A 79 -21.21 36.36 -27.82
C ASP A 79 -20.61 35.43 -28.89
N VAL A 80 -20.69 34.12 -28.62
CA VAL A 80 -20.10 33.06 -29.45
C VAL A 80 -21.02 32.76 -30.63
N SER A 81 -20.47 32.76 -31.84
CA SER A 81 -21.25 32.47 -33.06
C SER A 81 -21.95 31.11 -33.00
N THR A 82 -23.08 30.98 -33.68
CA THR A 82 -23.82 29.70 -33.74
C THR A 82 -22.97 28.59 -34.35
N ALA A 83 -22.10 28.90 -35.31
CA ALA A 83 -21.13 27.94 -35.85
C ALA A 83 -20.14 27.47 -34.78
N ASP A 84 -19.53 28.38 -34.02
CA ASP A 84 -18.56 28.06 -32.96
C ASP A 84 -19.20 27.26 -31.81
N GLN A 85 -20.47 27.53 -31.47
CA GLN A 85 -21.19 26.74 -30.46
C GLN A 85 -21.43 25.27 -30.88
N HIS A 86 -21.44 24.98 -32.19
CA HIS A 86 -21.52 23.62 -32.73
C HIS A 86 -20.15 22.98 -33.00
N ASP A 87 -19.07 23.78 -33.06
CA ASP A 87 -17.71 23.27 -33.22
C ASP A 87 -17.27 22.51 -31.96
N LYS A 88 -17.23 21.18 -32.09
CA LYS A 88 -16.81 20.25 -31.05
C LYS A 88 -15.38 20.54 -30.57
N THR A 89 -14.49 21.08 -31.42
CA THR A 89 -13.09 21.38 -31.07
C THR A 89 -12.93 22.57 -30.14
N LYS A 90 -13.91 23.49 -30.11
CA LYS A 90 -13.87 24.73 -29.31
C LYS A 90 -14.44 24.59 -27.89
N TYR A 91 -15.08 23.46 -27.58
CA TYR A 91 -15.56 23.07 -26.23
C TYR A 91 -16.53 24.08 -25.58
N PHE A 92 -17.36 24.77 -26.37
CA PHE A 92 -18.49 25.58 -25.87
C PHE A 92 -19.63 24.73 -25.26
N PHE A 93 -19.53 23.41 -25.38
CA PHE A 93 -20.22 22.40 -24.56
C PHE A 93 -21.75 22.46 -24.63
N LYS A 94 -22.31 22.21 -25.83
CA LYS A 94 -23.76 22.21 -26.12
C LYS A 94 -24.48 23.50 -25.69
N GLY A 95 -23.89 24.66 -26.01
CA GLY A 95 -24.47 25.98 -25.70
C GLY A 95 -24.39 26.39 -24.22
N LYS A 96 -23.62 25.67 -23.38
CA LYS A 96 -23.39 26.04 -21.97
C LYS A 96 -22.59 27.35 -21.86
N TYR A 97 -21.56 27.52 -22.71
CA TYR A 97 -20.75 28.74 -22.76
C TYR A 97 -21.15 29.53 -24.00
N LYS A 98 -21.94 30.60 -23.80
CA LYS A 98 -22.46 31.46 -24.88
C LYS A 98 -21.59 32.68 -25.18
N LYS A 99 -20.61 32.97 -24.32
CA LYS A 99 -19.68 34.09 -24.43
C LYS A 99 -18.23 33.64 -24.37
N ASP A 100 -17.33 34.43 -24.95
CA ASP A 100 -15.88 34.26 -24.89
C ASP A 100 -15.17 35.63 -24.78
N LEU A 101 -13.87 35.62 -24.48
CA LEU A 101 -13.09 36.86 -24.39
C LEU A 101 -12.79 37.43 -25.78
N VAL A 102 -12.69 38.76 -25.88
CA VAL A 102 -12.03 39.43 -27.00
C VAL A 102 -10.53 39.32 -26.80
N TYR A 103 -9.88 38.40 -27.52
CA TYR A 103 -8.45 38.09 -27.37
C TYR A 103 -7.53 39.11 -28.06
N ASP A 104 -7.92 39.59 -29.23
CA ASP A 104 -7.21 40.66 -29.92
C ASP A 104 -7.41 41.99 -29.16
N GLY A 105 -6.38 42.81 -29.06
CA GLY A 105 -6.40 44.03 -28.22
C GLY A 105 -6.57 43.81 -26.70
N LEU A 106 -6.70 42.57 -26.19
CA LEU A 106 -7.00 42.26 -24.78
C LEU A 106 -6.12 43.03 -23.80
N ASN A 107 -6.73 43.95 -23.04
CA ASN A 107 -5.99 44.81 -22.12
C ASN A 107 -5.64 44.06 -20.82
N ALA A 108 -4.36 43.76 -20.71
CA ALA A 108 -3.78 43.01 -19.61
C ALA A 108 -4.03 43.60 -18.20
N GLU A 109 -4.25 44.91 -18.06
CA GLU A 109 -4.44 45.52 -16.73
C GLU A 109 -5.75 45.05 -16.06
N TYR A 110 -6.83 44.89 -16.81
CA TYR A 110 -8.10 44.36 -16.28
C TYR A 110 -8.00 42.87 -15.90
N PHE A 111 -7.10 42.13 -16.55
CA PHE A 111 -6.76 40.76 -16.14
C PHE A 111 -5.85 40.75 -14.89
N LEU A 112 -4.87 41.65 -14.79
CA LEU A 112 -4.07 41.81 -13.56
C LEU A 112 -4.94 42.27 -12.38
N TYR A 113 -5.93 43.12 -12.61
CA TYR A 113 -6.92 43.51 -11.59
C TYR A 113 -7.72 42.30 -11.10
N PHE A 114 -8.27 41.49 -12.02
CA PHE A 114 -8.88 40.21 -11.69
C PHE A 114 -7.96 39.31 -10.83
N LEU A 115 -6.68 39.17 -11.20
CA LEU A 115 -5.73 38.35 -10.42
C LEU A 115 -5.39 38.96 -9.05
N THR A 116 -5.25 40.28 -8.92
CA THR A 116 -4.99 40.94 -7.63
C THR A 116 -6.17 40.88 -6.66
N LYS A 117 -7.40 40.73 -7.17
CA LYS A 117 -8.61 40.52 -6.36
C LYS A 117 -8.85 39.04 -6.06
N THR A 118 -8.54 38.14 -7.00
CA THR A 118 -8.73 36.69 -6.83
C THR A 118 -7.55 35.95 -6.20
N LYS A 119 -6.38 36.57 -5.98
CA LYS A 119 -5.22 35.92 -5.32
C LYS A 119 -5.48 35.52 -3.86
N THR A 120 -6.38 36.20 -3.17
CA THR A 120 -6.73 35.91 -1.78
C THR A 120 -7.95 34.99 -1.72
N LYS A 121 -8.02 34.13 -0.70
CA LYS A 121 -9.18 33.32 -0.34
C LYS A 121 -10.07 34.04 0.70
N PRO A 122 -11.31 33.57 0.95
CA PRO A 122 -12.17 34.13 2.01
C PRO A 122 -11.54 34.09 3.42
N ASP A 123 -10.71 33.09 3.71
CA ASP A 123 -9.95 32.95 4.97
C ASP A 123 -8.70 33.85 5.06
N LYS A 124 -8.60 34.86 4.17
CA LYS A 124 -7.48 35.80 4.01
C LYS A 124 -6.13 35.17 3.60
N LYS A 125 -6.04 33.85 3.38
CA LYS A 125 -4.80 33.21 2.89
C LYS A 125 -4.61 33.44 1.38
N LEU A 126 -3.36 33.40 0.92
CA LEU A 126 -3.03 33.48 -0.51
C LEU A 126 -3.20 32.12 -1.21
N LYS A 127 -3.72 32.14 -2.45
CA LYS A 127 -3.80 30.98 -3.35
C LYS A 127 -2.43 30.65 -3.94
N SER A 128 -2.22 29.40 -4.38
CA SER A 128 -0.92 29.00 -4.92
C SER A 128 -0.56 29.79 -6.20
N TRP A 129 0.74 29.92 -6.46
CA TRP A 129 1.24 30.51 -7.71
C TRP A 129 0.70 29.81 -8.96
N ASP A 130 0.57 28.48 -8.90
CA ASP A 130 -0.02 27.67 -9.98
C ASP A 130 -1.49 28.01 -10.23
N ASP A 131 -2.27 28.38 -9.21
CA ASP A 131 -3.69 28.69 -9.39
C ASP A 131 -3.91 29.99 -10.16
N LEU A 132 -3.05 31.00 -9.95
CA LEU A 132 -3.06 32.20 -10.78
C LEU A 132 -2.48 31.94 -12.19
N ARG A 133 -1.42 31.13 -12.31
CA ARG A 133 -0.86 30.79 -13.63
C ARG A 133 -1.89 30.07 -14.51
N LYS A 134 -2.71 29.17 -13.96
CA LYS A 134 -3.78 28.47 -14.70
C LYS A 134 -4.79 29.40 -15.39
N TYR A 135 -4.95 30.66 -14.95
CA TYR A 135 -5.76 31.64 -15.67
C TYR A 135 -5.02 32.24 -16.87
N LYS A 136 -3.70 32.49 -16.79
CA LYS A 136 -2.87 32.82 -17.98
C LYS A 136 -2.95 31.66 -18.98
N ASP A 137 -2.78 30.43 -18.50
CA ASP A 137 -2.84 29.22 -19.31
C ASP A 137 -4.20 29.09 -20.03
N ALA A 138 -5.31 29.41 -19.35
CA ALA A 138 -6.65 29.43 -19.94
C ALA A 138 -6.84 30.50 -21.03
N ILE A 139 -6.33 31.73 -20.83
CA ILE A 139 -6.40 32.81 -21.85
C ILE A 139 -5.55 32.46 -23.07
N MET A 140 -4.34 31.92 -22.86
CA MET A 140 -3.47 31.48 -23.96
C MET A 140 -4.06 30.29 -24.74
N TRP A 141 -4.83 29.41 -24.08
CA TRP A 141 -5.58 28.37 -24.77
C TRP A 141 -6.75 28.96 -25.57
N GLY A 142 -7.58 29.80 -24.95
CA GLY A 142 -8.73 30.43 -25.61
C GLY A 142 -8.34 31.25 -26.85
N SER A 143 -7.26 32.02 -26.77
CA SER A 143 -6.66 32.77 -27.90
C SER A 143 -6.30 31.87 -29.08
N LYS A 144 -5.69 30.71 -28.82
CA LYS A 144 -5.40 29.71 -29.86
C LYS A 144 -6.68 29.09 -30.44
N THR A 145 -7.65 28.75 -29.58
CA THR A 145 -8.93 28.14 -29.98
C THR A 145 -9.83 29.11 -30.76
N ALA A 146 -9.67 30.42 -30.57
CA ALA A 146 -10.34 31.47 -31.33
C ALA A 146 -9.57 31.91 -32.60
N ASP A 147 -8.35 31.41 -32.79
CA ASP A 147 -7.38 31.89 -33.80
C ASP A 147 -7.20 33.42 -33.79
N LYS A 148 -6.87 33.96 -32.61
CA LYS A 148 -6.63 35.40 -32.39
C LYS A 148 -5.35 35.65 -31.59
N PRO A 149 -4.46 36.55 -32.05
CA PRO A 149 -3.23 36.89 -31.33
C PRO A 149 -3.54 37.63 -30.03
N LEU A 150 -2.74 37.38 -28.99
CA LEU A 150 -2.74 38.18 -27.77
C LEU A 150 -1.71 39.32 -27.89
N PRO A 151 -2.01 40.54 -27.42
CA PRO A 151 -1.05 41.65 -27.43
C PRO A 151 0.27 41.32 -26.72
N ILE A 152 1.40 41.79 -27.27
CA ILE A 152 2.73 41.64 -26.64
C ILE A 152 2.77 42.20 -25.21
N SER A 153 1.96 43.23 -24.94
CA SER A 153 1.77 43.81 -23.61
C SER A 153 1.19 42.82 -22.59
N PHE A 154 0.34 41.88 -22.99
CA PHE A 154 -0.20 40.82 -22.13
C PHE A 154 0.92 39.95 -21.58
N TYR A 155 1.73 39.35 -22.46
CA TYR A 155 2.85 38.48 -22.07
C TYR A 155 3.83 39.18 -21.14
N ARG A 156 4.26 40.40 -21.49
CA ARG A 156 5.21 41.19 -20.68
C ARG A 156 4.64 41.54 -19.29
N LYS A 157 3.37 41.95 -19.21
CA LYS A 157 2.74 42.35 -17.93
C LYS A 157 2.42 41.15 -17.04
N ILE A 158 1.86 40.06 -17.57
CA ILE A 158 1.51 38.87 -16.77
C ILE A 158 2.73 38.16 -16.21
N GLU A 159 3.86 38.13 -16.93
CA GLU A 159 5.08 37.48 -16.42
C GLU A 159 5.79 38.33 -15.36
N LYS A 160 5.79 39.66 -15.52
CA LYS A 160 6.22 40.58 -14.45
C LYS A 160 5.37 40.38 -13.19
N PHE A 161 4.04 40.30 -13.33
CA PHE A 161 3.13 40.05 -12.20
C PHE A 161 3.38 38.68 -11.55
N LEU A 162 3.37 37.58 -12.31
CA LEU A 162 3.56 36.23 -11.77
C LEU A 162 4.95 36.05 -11.12
N LYS A 163 5.99 36.73 -11.62
CA LYS A 163 7.33 36.77 -11.00
C LYS A 163 7.34 37.54 -9.67
N GLY A 164 6.56 38.62 -9.57
CA GLY A 164 6.31 39.35 -8.33
C GLY A 164 5.50 38.53 -7.32
N TYR A 165 4.37 37.99 -7.75
CA TYR A 165 3.48 37.17 -6.91
C TYR A 165 4.16 35.92 -6.34
N LYS A 166 5.09 35.31 -7.09
CA LYS A 166 5.89 34.19 -6.55
C LYS A 166 6.68 34.59 -5.29
N LYS A 167 7.21 35.81 -5.23
CA LYS A 167 7.87 36.36 -4.02
C LYS A 167 6.86 36.71 -2.93
N GLU A 168 5.72 37.30 -3.30
CA GLU A 168 4.62 37.62 -2.36
C GLU A 168 4.15 36.35 -1.63
N PHE A 169 3.86 35.28 -2.39
CA PHE A 169 3.45 33.98 -1.87
C PHE A 169 4.51 33.34 -0.97
N THR A 170 5.79 33.38 -1.33
CA THR A 170 6.88 32.90 -0.45
C THR A 170 6.95 33.69 0.86
N ASN A 171 6.74 35.00 0.83
CA ASN A 171 6.72 35.83 2.04
C ASN A 171 5.45 35.61 2.89
N ALA A 172 4.31 35.30 2.28
CA ALA A 172 3.10 34.89 2.99
C ALA A 172 3.27 33.51 3.64
N LYS A 173 3.90 32.54 2.95
CA LYS A 173 4.19 31.21 3.50
C LYS A 173 5.10 31.28 4.73
N LYS A 174 6.12 32.15 4.72
CA LYS A 174 6.95 32.45 5.91
C LYS A 174 6.18 33.01 7.11
N LYS A 175 4.95 33.52 6.91
CA LYS A 175 4.07 34.07 7.94
C LYS A 175 2.87 33.16 8.26
N GLY A 176 2.81 31.94 7.73
CA GLY A 176 1.65 31.04 7.87
C GLY A 176 0.40 31.44 7.06
N ASN A 177 0.46 32.51 6.27
CA ASN A 177 -0.69 33.09 5.55
C ASN A 177 -0.98 32.38 4.20
N THR A 178 -0.71 31.07 4.14
CA THR A 178 -0.92 30.19 2.99
C THR A 178 -1.36 28.82 3.49
N GLU A 179 -2.31 28.18 2.81
CA GLU A 179 -2.49 26.73 2.94
C GLU A 179 -1.27 26.01 2.39
N ASP A 180 -0.58 25.23 3.22
CA ASP A 180 0.53 24.39 2.79
C ASP A 180 0.07 22.95 2.58
N ASN A 181 -0.77 22.76 1.56
CA ASN A 181 -1.34 21.45 1.18
C ASN A 181 -0.28 20.55 0.49
N THR A 182 1.00 20.69 0.85
CA THR A 182 2.10 19.85 0.39
C THR A 182 2.26 18.66 1.31
N SER A 183 1.97 17.47 0.80
CA SER A 183 2.28 16.22 1.49
C SER A 183 3.79 16.08 1.71
N ASP A 184 4.21 15.55 2.85
CA ASP A 184 5.62 15.27 3.12
C ASP A 184 5.99 13.79 2.87
N PRO A 185 7.27 13.44 2.71
CA PRO A 185 7.69 12.04 2.58
C PRO A 185 7.28 11.25 3.81
N ILE A 186 6.52 10.17 3.62
CA ILE A 186 6.21 9.23 4.69
C ILE A 186 7.49 8.47 5.09
N PRO A 187 7.86 8.39 6.38
CA PRO A 187 8.97 7.56 6.84
C PRO A 187 8.73 6.07 6.58
N MET A 188 9.80 5.29 6.44
CA MET A 188 9.73 3.83 6.24
C MET A 188 8.96 3.13 7.39
N THR A 189 9.16 3.58 8.64
CA THR A 189 8.44 3.07 9.82
C THR A 189 6.93 3.27 9.69
N LEU A 190 6.48 4.48 9.37
CA LEU A 190 5.07 4.80 9.21
C LEU A 190 4.45 4.13 7.97
N TYR A 191 5.23 3.92 6.91
CA TYR A 191 4.80 3.11 5.76
C TYR A 191 4.52 1.65 6.16
N VAL A 192 5.41 1.00 6.91
CA VAL A 192 5.18 -0.36 7.45
C VAL A 192 3.97 -0.38 8.39
N LEU A 193 3.80 0.62 9.25
CA LEU A 193 2.62 0.76 10.11
C LEU A 193 1.32 0.89 9.30
N VAL A 194 1.26 1.73 8.26
CA VAL A 194 0.06 1.85 7.41
C VAL A 194 -0.25 0.54 6.67
N LEU A 195 0.76 -0.24 6.27
CA LEU A 195 0.53 -1.57 5.71
C LEU A 195 -0.07 -2.53 6.76
N GLN A 196 0.43 -2.51 8.00
CA GLN A 196 -0.12 -3.30 9.10
C GLN A 196 -1.55 -2.87 9.46
N TRP A 197 -1.85 -1.57 9.53
CA TRP A 197 -3.18 -1.04 9.80
C TRP A 197 -4.17 -1.37 8.68
N ALA A 198 -3.74 -1.33 7.41
CA ALA A 198 -4.55 -1.78 6.28
C ALA A 198 -4.88 -3.28 6.38
N LEU A 199 -3.92 -4.11 6.79
CA LEU A 199 -4.16 -5.54 7.04
C LEU A 199 -5.04 -5.79 8.27
N ASP A 200 -4.87 -5.00 9.34
CA ASP A 200 -5.60 -5.15 10.61
C ASP A 200 -7.05 -4.64 10.53
N THR A 201 -7.33 -3.67 9.65
CA THR A 201 -8.69 -3.22 9.28
C THR A 201 -9.31 -4.04 8.14
N ASN A 202 -8.66 -5.14 7.71
CA ASN A 202 -9.08 -5.98 6.58
C ASN A 202 -9.22 -5.24 5.23
N ASN A 203 -8.48 -4.14 5.05
CA ASN A 203 -8.46 -3.36 3.82
C ASN A 203 -7.32 -3.80 2.88
N ILE A 204 -7.53 -4.94 2.24
CA ILE A 204 -6.57 -5.54 1.29
C ILE A 204 -6.32 -4.62 0.08
N MET A 205 -7.30 -3.80 -0.30
CA MET A 205 -7.18 -2.82 -1.39
C MET A 205 -6.17 -1.73 -1.06
N VAL A 206 -6.28 -1.10 0.12
CA VAL A 206 -5.29 -0.12 0.59
C VAL A 206 -3.92 -0.78 0.78
N TRP A 207 -3.84 -1.98 1.37
CA TRP A 207 -2.55 -2.67 1.56
C TRP A 207 -1.81 -2.89 0.22
N PHE A 208 -2.44 -3.59 -0.73
CA PHE A 208 -1.77 -3.91 -2.00
C PHE A 208 -1.59 -2.68 -2.91
N TRP A 209 -2.49 -1.69 -2.87
CA TRP A 209 -2.29 -0.42 -3.57
C TRP A 209 -1.09 0.34 -3.00
N THR A 210 -0.95 0.40 -1.67
CA THR A 210 0.16 1.11 -1.01
C THR A 210 1.50 0.46 -1.35
N LEU A 211 1.58 -0.88 -1.35
CA LEU A 211 2.72 -1.65 -1.87
C LEU A 211 3.03 -1.29 -3.33
N SER A 212 2.01 -1.30 -4.19
CA SER A 212 2.14 -0.98 -5.62
C SER A 212 2.65 0.45 -5.83
N GLN A 213 2.13 1.41 -5.06
CA GLN A 213 2.47 2.82 -5.20
C GLN A 213 3.88 3.12 -4.65
N TRP A 214 4.29 2.48 -3.56
CA TRP A 214 5.63 2.60 -3.00
C TRP A 214 6.70 2.03 -3.95
N ASN A 215 6.57 0.76 -4.33
CA ASN A 215 7.55 0.04 -5.15
C ASN A 215 7.75 0.69 -6.52
N CYS A 216 6.66 1.07 -7.19
CA CYS A 216 6.73 1.77 -8.47
C CYS A 216 7.10 3.27 -8.36
N MET A 217 7.36 3.80 -7.14
CA MET A 217 7.57 5.22 -6.87
C MET A 217 6.46 6.11 -7.48
N ALA A 218 5.22 5.62 -7.46
CA ALA A 218 4.17 6.02 -8.38
C ALA A 218 3.27 7.13 -7.84
N ARG A 219 2.59 7.85 -8.74
CA ARG A 219 1.39 8.61 -8.37
C ARG A 219 0.22 7.65 -8.38
N SER A 220 -0.79 7.85 -7.53
CA SER A 220 -1.98 6.99 -7.49
C SER A 220 -2.69 6.91 -8.86
N ALA A 221 -2.69 8.01 -9.63
CA ALA A 221 -3.19 8.06 -11.01
C ALA A 221 -2.35 7.27 -12.05
N SER A 222 -1.19 6.72 -11.67
CA SER A 222 -0.37 5.78 -12.46
C SER A 222 -0.50 4.33 -11.98
N ILE A 223 -1.15 4.10 -10.83
CA ILE A 223 -1.50 2.76 -10.31
C ILE A 223 -2.91 2.37 -10.76
N ASP A 224 -3.83 3.33 -10.77
CA ASP A 224 -5.22 3.18 -11.22
C ASP A 224 -5.40 2.48 -12.59
N PRO A 225 -4.70 2.88 -13.68
CA PRO A 225 -4.91 2.29 -15.00
C PRO A 225 -4.19 0.94 -15.19
N LEU A 226 -3.45 0.41 -14.21
CA LEU A 226 -2.64 -0.79 -14.38
C LEU A 226 -3.47 -1.98 -14.86
N HIS A 227 -2.96 -2.72 -15.83
CA HIS A 227 -3.50 -3.96 -16.36
C HIS A 227 -2.41 -5.02 -16.52
N PHE A 228 -2.79 -6.27 -16.73
CA PHE A 228 -1.86 -7.40 -16.82
C PHE A 228 -0.77 -7.24 -17.89
N GLY A 229 -1.04 -6.50 -18.99
CA GLY A 229 -0.04 -6.19 -20.03
C GLY A 229 1.03 -5.19 -19.61
N ASN A 230 0.88 -4.51 -18.46
CA ASN A 230 1.95 -3.67 -17.88
C ASN A 230 3.03 -4.48 -17.15
N PHE A 231 2.90 -5.80 -17.06
CA PHE A 231 3.78 -6.67 -16.28
C PHE A 231 4.55 -7.65 -17.16
N SER A 232 5.81 -7.90 -16.82
CA SER A 232 6.63 -8.96 -17.41
C SER A 232 7.53 -9.62 -16.36
N LEU A 233 8.15 -10.74 -16.72
CA LEU A 233 9.17 -11.37 -15.89
C LEU A 233 10.53 -10.71 -16.13
N GLY A 234 11.21 -10.35 -15.04
CA GLY A 234 12.66 -10.16 -15.04
C GLY A 234 13.39 -11.45 -14.64
N VAL A 235 14.70 -11.36 -14.43
CA VAL A 235 15.54 -12.51 -14.01
C VAL A 235 15.05 -13.04 -12.66
N ASP A 236 15.18 -12.24 -11.61
CA ASP A 236 14.76 -12.46 -10.22
C ASP A 236 13.70 -11.44 -9.75
N SER A 237 13.15 -10.65 -10.68
CA SER A 237 12.14 -9.61 -10.45
C SER A 237 10.82 -9.88 -11.19
N ILE A 238 9.75 -9.21 -10.77
CA ILE A 238 8.59 -8.88 -11.61
C ILE A 238 8.80 -7.45 -12.09
N VAL A 239 8.70 -7.21 -13.40
CA VAL A 239 8.93 -5.88 -14.00
C VAL A 239 7.58 -5.22 -14.31
N VAL A 240 7.44 -3.95 -13.93
CA VAL A 240 6.27 -3.12 -14.28
C VAL A 240 6.67 -2.00 -15.23
N LYS A 241 5.91 -1.83 -16.32
CA LYS A 241 6.08 -0.76 -17.31
C LYS A 241 4.72 -0.15 -17.66
N TYR A 242 4.59 1.16 -17.54
CA TYR A 242 3.33 1.86 -17.85
C TYR A 242 3.13 2.03 -19.36
N ASP A 243 1.88 2.26 -19.78
CA ASP A 243 1.54 2.66 -21.15
C ASP A 243 1.72 4.19 -21.35
N ASP A 244 1.49 5.00 -20.31
CA ASP A 244 1.81 6.43 -20.28
C ASP A 244 2.19 6.91 -18.86
N SER A 245 2.67 8.15 -18.73
CA SER A 245 2.73 8.82 -17.43
C SER A 245 2.24 10.27 -17.48
N LYS A 246 2.02 10.87 -16.30
CA LYS A 246 1.75 12.32 -16.21
C LYS A 246 2.96 13.19 -16.60
N ALA A 247 4.18 12.65 -16.58
CA ALA A 247 5.40 13.38 -16.95
C ALA A 247 5.76 13.21 -18.44
N ASP A 248 5.26 12.14 -19.05
CA ASP A 248 5.51 11.72 -20.42
C ASP A 248 4.24 11.03 -20.96
N LYS A 249 3.47 11.78 -21.74
CA LYS A 249 2.26 11.30 -22.44
C LYS A 249 2.55 10.80 -23.86
N ASN A 250 3.80 10.87 -24.30
CA ASN A 250 4.25 10.37 -25.60
C ASN A 250 4.83 8.94 -25.49
N ALA A 251 4.99 8.44 -24.26
CA ALA A 251 5.62 7.17 -23.91
C ALA A 251 7.12 7.04 -24.28
N GLU A 252 7.78 8.15 -24.63
CA GLU A 252 9.18 8.22 -25.11
C GLU A 252 10.22 7.82 -24.04
N ARG A 253 9.87 7.92 -22.75
CA ARG A 253 10.83 7.94 -21.63
C ARG A 253 10.44 7.04 -20.46
N LEU A 254 9.32 6.32 -20.58
CA LEU A 254 8.78 5.44 -19.53
C LEU A 254 9.83 4.43 -19.05
N SER A 255 9.85 4.19 -17.74
CA SER A 255 10.78 3.26 -17.10
C SER A 255 10.14 1.93 -16.80
N GLU A 256 10.90 0.87 -17.07
CA GLU A 256 10.70 -0.44 -16.44
C GLU A 256 11.10 -0.35 -14.97
N LYS A 257 10.34 -1.03 -14.11
CA LYS A 257 10.43 -0.93 -12.65
C LYS A 257 10.46 -2.34 -12.09
N ASN A 258 11.65 -2.80 -11.70
CA ASN A 258 11.89 -4.10 -11.08
C ASN A 258 11.32 -4.12 -9.66
N ILE A 259 10.44 -5.06 -9.37
CA ILE A 259 9.86 -5.29 -8.05
C ILE A 259 10.21 -6.70 -7.59
N PHE A 260 10.83 -6.82 -6.42
CA PHE A 260 11.31 -8.08 -5.89
C PHE A 260 10.34 -8.61 -4.84
N ALA A 261 10.48 -9.88 -4.47
CA ALA A 261 9.84 -10.38 -3.26
C ALA A 261 10.60 -9.89 -2.02
N ASN A 262 9.93 -9.91 -0.87
CA ASN A 262 10.58 -9.74 0.42
C ASN A 262 10.34 -11.01 1.25
N PRO A 263 11.30 -11.97 1.31
CA PRO A 263 11.12 -13.21 2.05
C PRO A 263 11.10 -12.98 3.58
N TYR A 264 11.59 -11.85 4.07
CA TYR A 264 11.67 -11.54 5.50
C TYR A 264 10.39 -10.91 6.06
N ASP A 265 9.68 -10.10 5.27
CA ASP A 265 8.39 -9.51 5.66
C ASP A 265 7.33 -9.65 4.55
N TRP A 266 6.40 -10.57 4.79
CA TRP A 266 5.26 -10.83 3.90
C TRP A 266 4.37 -9.59 3.66
N ARG A 267 4.36 -8.64 4.61
CA ARG A 267 3.56 -7.40 4.54
C ARG A 267 4.17 -6.41 3.55
N LEU A 268 5.49 -6.48 3.32
CA LEU A 268 6.25 -5.72 2.32
C LEU A 268 6.36 -6.46 0.98
N CYS A 269 6.14 -7.77 0.96
CA CYS A 269 6.29 -8.62 -0.21
C CYS A 269 5.20 -8.37 -1.28
N PHE A 270 5.53 -7.57 -2.29
CA PHE A 270 4.63 -7.24 -3.42
C PHE A 270 4.10 -8.49 -4.14
N TRP A 271 4.92 -9.53 -4.30
CA TRP A 271 4.57 -10.77 -5.00
C TRP A 271 3.43 -11.51 -4.26
N THR A 272 3.54 -11.62 -2.94
CA THR A 272 2.48 -12.16 -2.06
C THR A 272 1.21 -11.32 -2.14
N GLY A 273 1.35 -9.98 -2.09
CA GLY A 273 0.23 -9.05 -2.25
C GLY A 273 -0.49 -9.20 -3.60
N LEU A 274 0.25 -9.38 -4.69
CA LEU A 274 -0.31 -9.60 -6.03
C LEU A 274 -1.07 -10.94 -6.10
N CYS A 275 -0.48 -12.03 -5.58
CA CYS A 275 -1.12 -13.35 -5.51
C CYS A 275 -2.48 -13.28 -4.79
N ILE A 276 -2.48 -12.67 -3.59
CA ILE A 276 -3.66 -12.46 -2.75
C ILE A 276 -4.70 -11.59 -3.45
N TRP A 277 -4.30 -10.46 -4.03
CA TRP A 277 -5.20 -9.50 -4.64
C TRP A 277 -5.93 -10.09 -5.86
N ILE A 278 -5.23 -10.83 -6.71
CA ILE A 278 -5.85 -11.51 -7.87
C ILE A 278 -6.83 -12.59 -7.39
N SER A 279 -6.44 -13.44 -6.44
CA SER A 279 -7.28 -14.51 -5.91
C SER A 279 -8.57 -13.96 -5.25
N LEU A 280 -8.46 -12.91 -4.43
CA LEU A 280 -9.62 -12.26 -3.77
C LEU A 280 -10.50 -11.42 -4.72
N ARG A 281 -9.99 -10.98 -5.87
CA ARG A 281 -10.84 -10.43 -6.93
C ARG A 281 -11.63 -11.52 -7.63
N GLY A 282 -10.99 -12.67 -7.89
CA GLY A 282 -11.60 -13.86 -8.48
C GLY A 282 -12.14 -13.66 -9.89
N GLU A 283 -12.68 -14.74 -10.45
CA GLU A 283 -13.24 -14.79 -11.81
C GLU A 283 -14.23 -13.63 -12.07
N GLU A 284 -15.19 -13.39 -11.17
CA GLU A 284 -16.29 -12.42 -11.38
C GLU A 284 -15.81 -11.01 -11.74
N LYS A 285 -14.70 -10.55 -11.18
CA LYS A 285 -14.17 -9.19 -11.38
C LYS A 285 -13.11 -9.10 -12.48
N LEU A 286 -12.57 -10.25 -12.92
CA LEU A 286 -11.48 -10.37 -13.88
C LEU A 286 -11.89 -11.01 -15.22
N LYS A 287 -13.08 -11.63 -15.30
CA LYS A 287 -13.61 -12.24 -16.54
C LYS A 287 -13.91 -11.16 -17.58
N GLY A 288 -13.18 -11.25 -18.70
CA GLY A 288 -13.05 -10.24 -19.73
C GLY A 288 -12.47 -8.90 -19.24
N ASN A 289 -11.61 -8.88 -18.22
CA ASN A 289 -11.09 -7.65 -17.60
C ASN A 289 -9.65 -7.80 -17.06
N SER A 290 -8.67 -7.28 -17.81
CA SER A 290 -7.24 -7.29 -17.41
C SER A 290 -6.84 -6.16 -16.45
N LYS A 291 -7.71 -5.18 -16.15
CA LYS A 291 -7.38 -4.03 -15.27
C LYS A 291 -7.30 -4.47 -13.80
N LEU A 292 -6.17 -4.20 -13.15
CA LEU A 292 -5.76 -4.72 -11.85
C LEU A 292 -6.61 -4.21 -10.69
N PHE A 293 -7.01 -2.93 -10.70
CA PHE A 293 -7.81 -2.31 -9.63
C PHE A 293 -9.21 -1.87 -10.06
N LEU A 294 -9.49 -1.77 -11.36
CA LEU A 294 -10.79 -1.37 -11.91
C LEU A 294 -11.63 -2.61 -12.29
N ASN A 295 -12.95 -2.50 -12.14
CA ASN A 295 -13.90 -3.46 -12.72
C ASN A 295 -14.23 -3.08 -14.17
N LYS A 296 -14.65 -4.06 -14.98
CA LYS A 296 -14.97 -3.86 -16.41
C LYS A 296 -15.95 -2.70 -16.63
N GLY A 297 -15.54 -1.72 -17.44
CA GLY A 297 -16.35 -0.54 -17.78
C GLY A 297 -16.41 0.56 -16.70
N VAL A 298 -15.66 0.43 -15.60
CA VAL A 298 -15.40 1.56 -14.68
C VAL A 298 -14.33 2.46 -15.31
N LYS A 299 -14.45 3.78 -15.11
CA LYS A 299 -13.56 4.78 -15.69
C LYS A 299 -12.28 4.95 -14.86
N ASP A 300 -11.15 5.06 -15.56
CA ASP A 300 -9.84 5.39 -14.98
C ASP A 300 -9.89 6.69 -14.13
N GLY A 301 -9.27 6.62 -12.96
CA GLY A 301 -9.30 7.59 -11.87
C GLY A 301 -10.26 7.22 -10.72
N THR A 302 -11.21 6.30 -10.92
CA THR A 302 -12.18 5.91 -9.88
C THR A 302 -11.54 5.09 -8.76
N ALA A 303 -10.60 4.18 -9.06
CA ALA A 303 -9.94 3.39 -8.02
C ALA A 303 -8.98 4.24 -7.19
N SER A 304 -8.29 5.21 -7.81
CA SER A 304 -7.43 6.19 -7.13
C SER A 304 -8.21 7.15 -6.24
N ALA A 305 -9.46 7.47 -6.57
CA ALA A 305 -10.32 8.24 -5.67
C ALA A 305 -10.67 7.41 -4.43
N SER A 306 -11.14 6.18 -4.63
CA SER A 306 -11.50 5.27 -3.53
C SER A 306 -10.29 4.89 -2.66
N TYR A 307 -9.09 4.74 -3.23
CA TYR A 307 -7.86 4.54 -2.46
C TYR A 307 -7.59 5.72 -1.52
N CYS A 308 -7.70 6.96 -2.00
CA CYS A 308 -7.48 8.15 -1.16
C CYS A 308 -8.48 8.25 -0.01
N GLU A 309 -9.74 7.93 -0.27
CA GLU A 309 -10.81 7.90 0.75
C GLU A 309 -10.57 6.79 1.79
N GLN A 310 -10.26 5.58 1.34
CA GLN A 310 -10.03 4.42 2.20
C GLN A 310 -8.73 4.56 3.01
N LEU A 311 -7.66 5.08 2.43
CA LEU A 311 -6.40 5.42 3.13
C LEU A 311 -6.67 6.34 4.32
N ILE A 312 -7.50 7.37 4.16
CA ILE A 312 -7.88 8.26 5.27
C ILE A 312 -8.63 7.46 6.35
N SER A 313 -9.52 6.54 5.99
CA SER A 313 -10.21 5.70 7.00
C SER A 313 -9.30 4.72 7.74
N VAL A 314 -8.23 4.22 7.10
CA VAL A 314 -7.21 3.37 7.75
C VAL A 314 -6.31 4.17 8.70
N VAL A 315 -5.99 5.42 8.35
CA VAL A 315 -5.10 6.31 9.11
C VAL A 315 -5.82 7.03 10.25
N ALA A 316 -7.12 7.34 10.10
CA ALA A 316 -7.88 8.15 11.05
C ALA A 316 -7.94 7.65 12.52
N PRO A 317 -7.83 6.34 12.84
CA PRO A 317 -7.72 5.87 14.23
C PRO A 317 -6.35 6.13 14.85
N HIS A 318 -5.29 6.23 14.05
CA HIS A 318 -3.88 6.17 14.49
C HIS A 318 -3.16 7.52 14.44
N LYS A 319 -3.87 8.60 14.80
CA LYS A 319 -3.36 9.97 14.61
C LYS A 319 -2.17 10.31 15.50
N GLU A 320 -2.12 9.73 16.69
CA GLU A 320 -1.02 9.95 17.65
C GLU A 320 0.26 9.25 17.15
N GLU A 321 0.14 8.02 16.68
CA GLU A 321 1.23 7.27 16.03
C GLU A 321 1.70 7.92 14.72
N VAL A 322 0.81 8.59 13.99
CA VAL A 322 1.16 9.41 12.82
C VAL A 322 1.94 10.64 13.22
N GLU A 323 1.47 11.46 14.17
CA GLU A 323 2.15 12.70 14.60
C GLU A 323 3.53 12.42 15.24
N ASN A 324 3.73 11.25 15.86
CA ASN A 324 5.04 10.73 16.29
C ASN A 324 6.04 10.49 15.14
N HIS A 325 5.61 10.57 13.88
CA HIS A 325 6.42 10.36 12.68
C HIS A 325 6.34 11.49 11.65
N MET A 326 5.18 12.16 11.49
CA MET A 326 4.98 13.33 10.63
C MET A 326 3.65 14.04 10.93
N GLU A 327 3.56 15.34 10.64
CA GLU A 327 2.30 16.10 10.74
C GLU A 327 1.15 15.41 9.97
N GLU A 328 0.05 15.05 10.64
CA GLU A 328 -1.06 14.24 10.09
C GLU A 328 -1.68 14.89 8.85
N LYS A 329 -1.89 16.20 8.91
CA LYS A 329 -2.39 17.02 7.79
C LYS A 329 -1.51 16.99 6.54
N ARG A 330 -0.27 16.49 6.62
CA ARG A 330 0.68 16.29 5.50
C ARG A 330 0.78 14.83 5.04
N LEU A 331 0.12 13.89 5.71
CA LEU A 331 -0.01 12.51 5.25
C LEU A 331 -1.18 12.41 4.26
N ASN A 332 -0.90 11.96 3.05
CA ASN A 332 -1.91 11.57 2.07
C ASN A 332 -1.30 10.65 1.00
N ALA A 333 -2.10 10.26 0.00
CA ALA A 333 -1.69 9.35 -1.07
C ALA A 333 -0.41 9.79 -1.83
N TYR A 334 -0.02 11.06 -1.84
CA TYR A 334 1.24 11.50 -2.47
C TYR A 334 2.48 11.32 -1.56
N SER A 335 2.29 11.17 -0.25
CA SER A 335 3.36 10.98 0.74
C SER A 335 4.17 9.70 0.47
N PHE A 336 3.53 8.62 0.01
CA PHE A 336 4.21 7.36 -0.36
C PHE A 336 5.20 7.52 -1.49
N ARG A 337 4.88 8.32 -2.52
CA ARG A 337 5.81 8.60 -3.63
C ARG A 337 7.02 9.40 -3.18
N LYS A 338 6.80 10.35 -2.29
CA LYS A 338 7.90 11.12 -1.69
C LYS A 338 8.73 10.21 -0.79
N GLY A 339 8.08 9.47 0.10
CA GLY A 339 8.69 8.52 1.04
C GLY A 339 9.59 7.51 0.36
N SER A 340 9.11 6.78 -0.66
CA SER A 340 9.94 5.81 -1.39
C SER A 340 11.16 6.46 -2.04
N SER A 341 11.01 7.65 -2.65
CA SER A 341 12.16 8.39 -3.19
C SER A 341 13.14 8.90 -2.12
N THR A 342 12.64 9.33 -0.96
CA THR A 342 13.47 9.82 0.16
C THR A 342 14.19 8.67 0.86
N TYR A 343 13.52 7.54 1.06
CA TYR A 343 14.11 6.31 1.58
C TYR A 343 15.20 5.76 0.66
N ALA A 344 14.96 5.75 -0.65
CA ALA A 344 15.99 5.35 -1.61
C ALA A 344 17.22 6.29 -1.63
N VAL A 345 17.05 7.61 -1.43
CA VAL A 345 18.18 8.57 -1.41
C VAL A 345 18.91 8.62 -0.07
N ALA A 346 18.20 8.43 1.06
CA ALA A 346 18.70 8.78 2.39
C ALA A 346 18.44 7.72 3.49
N GLY A 347 17.90 6.56 3.14
CA GLY A 347 17.72 5.41 4.06
C GLY A 347 18.97 4.53 4.22
N THR A 348 20.04 4.80 3.45
CA THR A 348 21.34 4.13 3.55
C THR A 348 22.46 5.10 3.13
N THR A 349 23.69 4.82 3.54
CA THR A 349 24.92 5.53 3.13
C THR A 349 25.40 5.14 1.72
N VAL A 350 24.87 4.06 1.16
CA VAL A 350 25.18 3.54 -0.19
C VAL A 350 23.97 3.63 -1.15
N PRO A 351 23.30 4.78 -1.30
CA PRO A 351 22.02 4.85 -2.01
C PRO A 351 22.13 4.50 -3.51
N PRO A 352 21.09 3.87 -4.10
CA PRO A 352 20.98 3.75 -5.55
C PRO A 352 21.16 5.10 -6.26
N SER A 353 21.76 5.10 -7.45
CA SER A 353 22.14 6.36 -8.11
C SER A 353 20.94 7.29 -8.30
N LEU A 354 21.16 8.59 -8.15
CA LEU A 354 20.11 9.61 -8.35
C LEU A 354 19.45 9.51 -9.74
N ASN A 355 20.20 9.02 -10.73
CA ASN A 355 19.71 8.72 -12.07
C ASN A 355 18.71 7.56 -12.09
N SER A 356 18.97 6.49 -11.34
CA SER A 356 18.02 5.37 -11.15
C SER A 356 16.73 5.84 -10.50
N ILE A 357 16.88 6.64 -9.44
CA ILE A 357 15.75 7.18 -8.66
C ILE A 357 14.91 8.14 -9.50
N ALA A 358 15.55 9.00 -10.30
CA ALA A 358 14.86 9.87 -11.25
C ALA A 358 14.24 9.10 -12.42
N ARG A 359 14.88 8.03 -12.93
CA ARG A 359 14.35 7.21 -14.02
C ARG A 359 13.12 6.40 -13.58
N ARG A 360 13.17 5.68 -12.45
CA ARG A 360 11.99 5.02 -11.85
C ARG A 360 10.91 6.05 -11.51
N GLY A 361 11.31 7.21 -11.02
CA GLY A 361 10.43 8.34 -10.76
C GLY A 361 9.84 9.02 -12.00
N GLU A 362 10.29 8.73 -13.23
CA GLU A 362 9.87 9.45 -14.44
C GLU A 362 10.03 10.98 -14.26
N TRP A 363 11.20 11.37 -13.77
CA TRP A 363 11.61 12.75 -13.53
C TRP A 363 12.73 13.15 -14.50
N SER A 364 12.57 14.29 -15.17
CA SER A 364 13.66 14.92 -15.90
C SER A 364 14.75 15.35 -14.93
N ILE A 365 16.00 14.96 -15.22
CA ILE A 365 17.22 15.41 -14.55
C ILE A 365 17.81 16.65 -15.24
N GLY A 366 17.04 17.25 -16.16
CA GLY A 366 17.40 18.45 -16.91
C GLY A 366 17.86 18.13 -18.32
N LYS A 367 17.61 19.07 -19.24
CA LYS A 367 17.73 18.89 -20.71
C LYS A 367 19.06 18.33 -21.21
N VAL A 368 20.16 18.55 -20.49
CA VAL A 368 21.48 18.03 -20.86
C VAL A 368 21.61 16.57 -20.41
N LEU A 369 21.39 16.31 -19.13
CA LEU A 369 21.57 14.98 -18.55
C LEU A 369 20.54 13.97 -19.11
N ASP A 370 19.31 14.41 -19.35
CA ASP A 370 18.25 13.64 -20.05
C ASP A 370 18.69 13.11 -21.44
N CYS A 371 19.66 13.76 -22.10
CA CYS A 371 20.12 13.42 -23.45
C CYS A 371 21.40 12.58 -23.48
N TYR A 372 22.18 12.52 -22.40
CA TYR A 372 23.44 11.78 -22.34
C TYR A 372 23.41 10.59 -21.39
N TRP A 373 22.60 10.65 -20.32
CA TRP A 373 22.54 9.60 -19.31
C TRP A 373 21.43 8.59 -19.64
N HIS A 374 21.70 7.80 -20.67
CA HIS A 374 20.98 6.56 -20.96
C HIS A 374 21.11 5.59 -19.78
N PHE A 375 20.09 4.77 -19.56
CA PHE A 375 19.90 4.06 -18.31
C PHE A 375 19.96 2.54 -18.49
N GLY A 376 20.79 1.86 -17.69
CA GLY A 376 20.89 0.40 -17.65
C GLY A 376 20.07 -0.22 -16.52
N SER A 377 19.49 -1.39 -16.76
CA SER A 377 18.60 -2.13 -15.84
C SER A 377 19.17 -2.32 -14.43
N VAL A 378 20.49 -2.54 -14.30
CA VAL A 378 21.20 -2.78 -13.03
C VAL A 378 20.92 -1.70 -11.98
N GLY A 379 20.84 -0.42 -12.38
CA GLY A 379 20.54 0.68 -11.45
C GLY A 379 19.13 0.62 -10.88
N ASP A 380 18.18 0.06 -11.62
CA ASP A 380 16.79 -0.10 -11.20
C ASP A 380 16.54 -1.43 -10.50
N GLN A 381 17.32 -2.47 -10.81
CA GLN A 381 17.36 -3.71 -10.02
C GLN A 381 17.80 -3.43 -8.58
N TYR A 382 18.89 -2.66 -8.39
CA TYR A 382 19.34 -2.29 -7.04
C TYR A 382 18.28 -1.44 -6.30
N LEU A 383 17.76 -0.40 -6.97
CA LEU A 383 16.68 0.42 -6.44
C LEU A 383 15.42 -0.39 -6.10
N GLY A 384 15.11 -1.41 -6.90
CA GLY A 384 13.97 -2.30 -6.70
C GLY A 384 14.10 -3.14 -5.44
N ARG A 385 15.28 -3.74 -5.18
CA ARG A 385 15.55 -4.49 -3.94
C ARG A 385 15.41 -3.60 -2.70
N VAL A 386 16.00 -2.40 -2.73
CA VAL A 386 15.84 -1.39 -1.66
C VAL A 386 14.36 -1.02 -1.44
N LEU A 387 13.61 -0.71 -2.50
CA LEU A 387 12.20 -0.34 -2.38
C LEU A 387 11.27 -1.51 -1.98
N SER A 388 11.68 -2.76 -2.23
CA SER A 388 11.00 -3.96 -1.73
C SER A 388 11.23 -4.18 -0.23
N GLY A 389 12.07 -3.37 0.42
CA GLY A 389 12.36 -3.43 1.85
C GLY A 389 13.43 -4.45 2.24
N LEU A 390 14.34 -4.79 1.34
CA LEU A 390 15.56 -5.53 1.67
C LEU A 390 16.60 -4.53 2.21
N ASP A 391 17.25 -4.87 3.34
CA ASP A 391 18.26 -3.99 3.95
C ASP A 391 19.56 -3.98 3.12
N ALA A 392 19.87 -2.81 2.54
CA ALA A 392 21.06 -2.57 1.73
C ALA A 392 22.40 -2.79 2.47
N ASN A 393 22.38 -3.01 3.78
CA ASN A 393 23.55 -3.26 4.61
C ASN A 393 23.67 -4.73 5.06
N SER A 394 22.65 -5.57 4.85
CA SER A 394 22.68 -6.99 5.20
C SER A 394 23.43 -7.82 4.16
N ASP A 395 24.24 -8.78 4.63
CA ASP A 395 24.89 -9.83 3.85
C ASP A 395 23.91 -10.76 3.10
N GLN A 396 22.60 -10.66 3.40
CA GLN A 396 21.51 -11.38 2.72
C GLN A 396 20.70 -10.48 1.75
N PHE A 397 21.19 -9.27 1.43
CA PHE A 397 20.50 -8.34 0.51
C PHE A 397 20.25 -8.93 -0.90
N ASP A 398 21.09 -9.88 -1.32
CA ASP A 398 20.98 -10.55 -2.63
C ASP A 398 20.06 -11.77 -2.65
N THR A 399 19.56 -12.26 -1.51
CA THR A 399 18.66 -13.42 -1.41
C THR A 399 17.58 -13.41 -2.49
N LEU A 400 17.37 -14.57 -3.12
CA LEU A 400 16.40 -14.74 -4.20
C LEU A 400 14.96 -14.67 -3.67
N PRO A 401 13.97 -14.27 -4.50
CA PRO A 401 12.57 -14.44 -4.16
C PRO A 401 12.23 -15.93 -3.96
N PRO A 402 11.30 -16.29 -3.06
CA PRO A 402 10.79 -17.65 -2.96
C PRO A 402 10.24 -18.14 -4.31
N HIS A 403 10.83 -19.21 -4.81
CA HIS A 403 10.54 -19.76 -6.15
C HIS A 403 10.48 -21.29 -6.13
N TRP A 404 9.90 -21.88 -7.18
CA TRP A 404 9.78 -23.33 -7.31
C TRP A 404 11.13 -23.97 -7.63
N ASN A 405 11.47 -25.07 -6.96
CA ASN A 405 12.70 -25.84 -7.17
C ASN A 405 12.72 -26.66 -8.49
N MET A 406 11.98 -26.23 -9.52
CA MET A 406 11.82 -26.97 -10.78
C MET A 406 11.52 -26.06 -11.99
N THR A 407 12.08 -26.41 -13.15
CA THR A 407 12.01 -25.60 -14.40
C THR A 407 10.61 -25.51 -15.04
N ASN A 408 9.71 -26.44 -14.73
CA ASN A 408 8.38 -26.52 -15.34
C ASN A 408 7.27 -26.67 -14.27
N PRO A 409 7.00 -25.66 -13.41
CA PRO A 409 6.09 -25.80 -12.26
C PRO A 409 4.68 -26.27 -12.63
N MET A 410 4.13 -25.82 -13.76
CA MET A 410 2.79 -26.21 -14.23
C MET A 410 2.67 -27.68 -14.71
N LYS A 411 3.77 -28.45 -14.73
CA LYS A 411 3.75 -29.91 -14.95
C LYS A 411 3.67 -30.72 -13.65
N ASN A 412 3.81 -30.09 -12.49
CA ASN A 412 3.66 -30.75 -11.20
C ASN A 412 2.18 -30.65 -10.76
N ASP A 413 1.57 -31.79 -10.43
CA ASP A 413 0.13 -31.86 -10.14
C ASP A 413 -0.28 -31.10 -8.87
N ASP A 414 0.59 -31.02 -7.85
CA ASP A 414 0.33 -30.22 -6.65
C ASP A 414 0.36 -28.72 -6.99
N ILE A 415 1.39 -28.25 -7.70
CA ILE A 415 1.51 -26.83 -8.10
C ILE A 415 0.33 -26.44 -8.99
N LYS A 416 -0.02 -27.28 -9.98
CA LYS A 416 -1.19 -27.07 -10.84
C LYS A 416 -2.48 -27.03 -10.02
N SER A 417 -2.72 -27.99 -9.14
CA SER A 417 -3.90 -28.01 -8.25
C SER A 417 -3.98 -26.76 -7.38
N GLY A 418 -2.85 -26.29 -6.85
CA GLY A 418 -2.76 -25.06 -6.08
C GLY A 418 -3.11 -23.81 -6.90
N MET A 419 -2.61 -23.71 -8.12
CA MET A 419 -2.94 -22.64 -9.07
C MET A 419 -4.42 -22.65 -9.45
N ASP A 420 -4.99 -23.83 -9.75
CA ASP A 420 -6.40 -24.01 -10.09
C ASP A 420 -7.33 -23.62 -8.91
N ILE A 421 -6.93 -23.93 -7.67
CA ILE A 421 -7.64 -23.49 -6.44
C ILE A 421 -7.56 -21.97 -6.24
N MET A 422 -6.40 -21.36 -6.51
CA MET A 422 -6.15 -19.93 -6.30
C MET A 422 -6.80 -19.01 -7.34
N PHE A 423 -6.86 -19.46 -8.60
CA PHE A 423 -7.15 -18.60 -9.76
C PHE A 423 -8.25 -19.13 -10.69
N GLY A 424 -8.40 -20.45 -10.85
CA GLY A 424 -9.40 -21.07 -11.74
C GLY A 424 -9.34 -20.54 -13.18
N ASP A 425 -10.51 -20.29 -13.79
CA ASP A 425 -10.70 -19.76 -15.15
C ASP A 425 -9.81 -18.57 -15.56
N ILE A 426 -9.28 -17.79 -14.59
CA ILE A 426 -8.32 -16.70 -14.85
C ILE A 426 -7.08 -17.23 -15.60
N LEU A 427 -6.67 -18.47 -15.34
CA LEU A 427 -5.50 -19.11 -15.97
C LEU A 427 -5.72 -19.37 -17.47
N GLU A 428 -6.96 -19.68 -17.87
CA GLU A 428 -7.32 -19.91 -19.27
C GLU A 428 -7.51 -18.61 -20.04
N GLU A 429 -8.10 -17.58 -19.42
CA GLU A 429 -8.35 -16.28 -20.06
C GLU A 429 -7.08 -15.42 -20.18
N HIS A 430 -6.22 -15.41 -19.15
CA HIS A 430 -5.06 -14.51 -19.05
C HIS A 430 -3.73 -15.26 -19.13
N GLN A 431 -3.58 -16.16 -20.10
CA GLN A 431 -2.41 -17.05 -20.26
C GLN A 431 -1.05 -16.32 -20.21
N CYS A 432 -0.97 -15.11 -20.79
CA CYS A 432 0.25 -14.29 -20.75
C CYS A 432 0.66 -13.82 -19.34
N PHE A 433 -0.28 -13.78 -18.39
CA PHE A 433 -0.05 -13.39 -17.00
C PHE A 433 0.20 -14.60 -16.07
N VAL A 434 -0.10 -15.83 -16.52
CA VAL A 434 0.12 -17.06 -15.73
C VAL A 434 1.58 -17.20 -15.24
N PRO A 435 2.64 -16.91 -16.01
CA PRO A 435 4.02 -16.99 -15.49
C PRO A 435 4.30 -16.07 -14.30
N ILE A 436 3.63 -14.91 -14.23
CA ILE A 436 3.71 -13.97 -13.10
C ILE A 436 2.93 -14.50 -11.90
N LEU A 437 1.76 -15.12 -12.13
CA LEU A 437 0.99 -15.79 -11.09
C LEU A 437 1.75 -16.99 -10.50
N VAL A 438 2.43 -17.79 -11.33
CA VAL A 438 3.28 -18.93 -10.88
C VAL A 438 4.40 -18.45 -9.95
N ARG A 439 5.12 -17.38 -10.30
CA ARG A 439 6.13 -16.79 -9.41
C ARG A 439 5.53 -16.22 -8.13
N SER A 440 4.40 -15.52 -8.25
CA SER A 440 3.70 -14.92 -7.11
C SER A 440 3.13 -15.96 -6.13
N PHE A 441 2.74 -17.14 -6.64
CA PHE A 441 2.22 -18.25 -5.84
C PHE A 441 3.31 -18.95 -5.01
N ALA A 442 4.55 -19.05 -5.49
CA ALA A 442 5.66 -19.56 -4.68
C ALA A 442 5.91 -18.70 -3.43
N CYS A 443 5.94 -17.37 -3.59
CA CYS A 443 6.00 -16.43 -2.47
C CYS A 443 4.81 -16.58 -1.51
N PHE A 444 3.59 -16.68 -2.05
CA PHE A 444 2.40 -16.91 -1.22
C PHE A 444 2.48 -18.20 -0.39
N VAL A 445 2.96 -19.32 -0.98
CA VAL A 445 3.13 -20.60 -0.28
C VAL A 445 4.19 -20.48 0.82
N TYR A 446 5.32 -19.84 0.53
CA TYR A 446 6.39 -19.57 1.50
C TYR A 446 5.87 -18.80 2.73
N HIS A 447 5.12 -17.71 2.51
CA HIS A 447 4.58 -16.89 3.60
C HIS A 447 3.27 -17.42 4.23
N SER A 448 2.76 -18.57 3.78
CA SER A 448 1.41 -19.06 4.12
C SER A 448 1.15 -19.28 5.62
N ASN A 449 2.20 -19.53 6.42
CA ASN A 449 2.09 -19.60 7.88
C ASN A 449 1.62 -18.25 8.47
N SER A 450 2.30 -17.15 8.12
CA SER A 450 1.96 -15.81 8.62
C SER A 450 0.64 -15.27 8.06
N LEU A 451 0.22 -15.72 6.88
CA LEU A 451 -1.13 -15.46 6.37
C LEU A 451 -2.20 -16.13 7.24
N ARG A 452 -1.98 -17.38 7.68
CA ARG A 452 -2.85 -18.10 8.63
C ARG A 452 -2.83 -17.48 10.04
N GLU A 453 -1.71 -16.92 10.47
CA GLU A 453 -1.63 -16.15 11.72
C GLU A 453 -2.49 -14.89 11.65
N GLN A 454 -2.42 -14.10 10.56
CA GLN A 454 -3.28 -12.92 10.36
C GLN A 454 -4.78 -13.29 10.30
N MET A 455 -5.13 -14.42 9.65
CA MET A 455 -6.50 -14.97 9.66
C MET A 455 -6.99 -15.33 11.07
N THR A 456 -6.09 -15.82 11.93
CA THR A 456 -6.41 -16.20 13.31
C THR A 456 -6.51 -14.98 14.22
N LYS A 457 -5.64 -13.99 14.03
CA LYS A 457 -5.63 -12.69 14.72
C LYS A 457 -6.92 -11.89 14.48
N ILE A 458 -7.50 -12.00 13.28
CA ILE A 458 -8.66 -11.19 12.85
C ILE A 458 -9.80 -12.10 12.38
N PRO A 459 -10.73 -12.47 13.28
CA PRO A 459 -11.91 -13.26 12.93
C PRO A 459 -12.73 -12.62 11.81
N GLY A 460 -12.84 -13.32 10.67
CA GLY A 460 -13.59 -12.88 9.50
C GLY A 460 -12.78 -12.12 8.43
N HIS A 461 -11.46 -12.00 8.57
CA HIS A 461 -10.54 -11.40 7.58
C HIS A 461 -10.69 -11.99 6.17
N ASP A 462 -10.47 -11.19 5.12
CA ASP A 462 -10.74 -11.56 3.72
C ASP A 462 -9.90 -12.75 3.24
N PHE A 463 -8.72 -12.99 3.85
CA PHE A 463 -7.90 -14.18 3.59
C PHE A 463 -8.67 -15.49 3.85
N ASN A 464 -9.73 -15.46 4.68
CA ASN A 464 -10.65 -16.60 4.84
C ASN A 464 -11.39 -16.98 3.55
N ASN A 465 -11.41 -16.16 2.50
CA ASN A 465 -11.95 -16.53 1.19
C ASN A 465 -10.93 -17.28 0.29
N ILE A 466 -9.65 -17.36 0.70
CA ILE A 466 -8.58 -17.99 -0.08
C ILE A 466 -8.50 -19.49 0.26
N SER A 467 -9.17 -20.32 -0.54
CA SER A 467 -9.39 -21.75 -0.23
C SER A 467 -8.13 -22.58 0.05
N ILE A 468 -6.97 -22.25 -0.54
CA ILE A 468 -5.73 -23.02 -0.31
C ILE A 468 -5.22 -22.91 1.14
N LEU A 469 -5.61 -21.87 1.88
CA LEU A 469 -5.24 -21.69 3.30
C LEU A 469 -6.14 -22.48 4.25
N HIS A 470 -7.22 -23.10 3.77
CA HIS A 470 -8.17 -23.87 4.57
C HIS A 470 -7.64 -25.27 4.90
N TYR A 471 -8.10 -25.83 6.03
CA TYR A 471 -7.72 -27.17 6.51
C TYR A 471 -7.75 -28.27 5.43
N LEU A 472 -8.79 -28.30 4.59
CA LEU A 472 -8.95 -29.29 3.51
C LEU A 472 -7.73 -29.33 2.56
N ASN A 473 -7.09 -28.18 2.35
CA ASN A 473 -5.94 -28.04 1.48
C ASN A 473 -4.61 -28.06 2.24
N ARG A 474 -4.60 -28.31 3.56
CA ARG A 474 -3.39 -28.30 4.38
C ARG A 474 -2.34 -29.28 3.90
N GLN A 475 -2.71 -30.53 3.58
CA GLN A 475 -1.75 -31.52 3.07
C GLN A 475 -1.14 -31.09 1.72
N LEU A 476 -1.95 -30.48 0.84
CA LEU A 476 -1.47 -29.92 -0.42
C LEU A 476 -0.53 -28.74 -0.18
N LEU A 477 -0.90 -27.80 0.70
CA LEU A 477 -0.09 -26.64 1.07
C LEU A 477 1.24 -27.04 1.73
N ASP A 478 1.24 -28.06 2.59
CA ASP A 478 2.44 -28.54 3.26
C ASP A 478 3.35 -29.34 2.29
N ARG A 479 2.81 -30.00 1.25
CA ARG A 479 3.61 -30.50 0.11
C ARG A 479 4.15 -29.36 -0.76
N LEU A 480 3.33 -28.36 -1.09
CA LEU A 480 3.76 -27.20 -1.88
C LEU A 480 4.93 -26.45 -1.23
N LYS A 481 4.98 -26.37 0.11
CA LYS A 481 6.12 -25.79 0.84
C LYS A 481 7.44 -26.51 0.57
N THR A 482 7.46 -27.84 0.41
CA THR A 482 8.71 -28.57 0.10
C THR A 482 9.19 -28.38 -1.35
N LEU A 483 8.37 -27.73 -2.19
CA LEU A 483 8.68 -27.39 -3.57
C LEU A 483 9.15 -25.93 -3.73
N VAL A 484 9.15 -25.12 -2.66
CA VAL A 484 9.60 -23.72 -2.69
C VAL A 484 10.94 -23.57 -1.98
N THR A 485 11.87 -22.86 -2.62
CA THR A 485 13.19 -22.53 -2.03
C THR A 485 13.57 -21.06 -2.23
N LEU A 486 14.59 -20.62 -1.48
CA LEU A 486 15.37 -19.39 -1.70
C LEU A 486 16.72 -19.68 -2.39
N ASP A 487 17.13 -20.94 -2.48
CA ASP A 487 18.44 -21.35 -3.01
C ASP A 487 18.49 -21.27 -4.55
N PRO A 488 19.66 -21.00 -5.15
CA PRO A 488 19.84 -21.01 -6.61
C PRO A 488 19.35 -22.32 -7.25
N THR A 489 18.34 -22.22 -8.13
CA THR A 489 17.76 -23.38 -8.84
C THR A 489 18.06 -23.27 -10.34
N ASP A 490 18.86 -24.22 -10.86
CA ASP A 490 19.25 -24.26 -12.27
C ASP A 490 18.05 -24.27 -13.23
N GLY A 491 18.14 -23.44 -14.28
CA GLY A 491 17.06 -23.24 -15.26
C GLY A 491 15.81 -22.53 -14.72
N VAL A 492 15.76 -22.15 -13.44
CA VAL A 492 14.67 -21.34 -12.85
C VAL A 492 15.17 -19.96 -12.46
N MET A 493 16.15 -19.91 -11.55
CA MET A 493 16.67 -18.68 -10.96
C MET A 493 17.98 -18.96 -10.22
N THR A 494 19.12 -18.55 -10.81
CA THR A 494 20.46 -18.70 -10.21
C THR A 494 21.23 -17.39 -10.08
N VAL A 495 20.71 -16.31 -10.68
CA VAL A 495 21.38 -15.01 -10.73
C VAL A 495 20.62 -13.98 -9.90
N THR A 496 21.29 -13.44 -8.89
CA THR A 496 20.83 -12.32 -8.08
C THR A 496 21.18 -11.01 -8.81
N THR A 497 20.19 -10.14 -9.06
CA THR A 497 20.42 -8.90 -9.84
C THR A 497 20.33 -7.64 -9.00
N GLY A 498 21.08 -6.60 -9.41
CA GLY A 498 21.13 -5.32 -8.70
C GLY A 498 21.93 -5.34 -7.40
N ILE A 499 22.92 -6.24 -7.28
CA ILE A 499 23.69 -6.41 -6.04
C ILE A 499 24.88 -5.44 -6.02
N PRO A 500 25.02 -4.58 -5.01
CA PRO A 500 26.17 -3.68 -4.90
C PRO A 500 27.40 -4.43 -4.33
N PRO A 501 28.64 -4.06 -4.71
CA PRO A 501 29.83 -4.88 -4.42
C PRO A 501 30.13 -5.15 -2.93
N HIS A 502 29.68 -4.28 -2.03
CA HIS A 502 29.94 -4.44 -0.60
C HIS A 502 29.20 -5.64 0.03
N ILE A 503 28.13 -6.14 -0.59
CA ILE A 503 27.44 -7.37 -0.14
C ILE A 503 28.35 -8.59 -0.35
N ASN A 504 29.02 -8.67 -1.52
CA ASN A 504 29.97 -9.74 -1.80
C ASN A 504 31.17 -9.66 -0.85
N HIS A 505 31.66 -8.45 -0.55
CA HIS A 505 32.73 -8.27 0.44
C HIS A 505 32.27 -8.70 1.84
N ALA A 506 31.06 -8.32 2.27
CA ALA A 506 30.50 -8.71 3.56
C ALA A 506 30.38 -10.24 3.68
N ARG A 507 29.91 -10.92 2.62
CA ARG A 507 29.86 -12.38 2.54
C ARG A 507 31.24 -13.01 2.72
N SER A 508 32.24 -12.61 1.93
CA SER A 508 33.59 -13.18 2.06
C SER A 508 34.24 -12.88 3.40
N ILE A 509 33.89 -11.77 4.07
CA ILE A 509 34.30 -11.51 5.45
C ILE A 509 33.62 -12.48 6.43
N GLN A 510 32.31 -12.78 6.26
CA GLN A 510 31.62 -13.78 7.09
C GLN A 510 32.15 -15.21 6.84
N GLU A 511 32.46 -15.57 5.60
CA GLU A 511 33.08 -16.86 5.24
C GLU A 511 34.44 -17.04 5.92
N VAL A 512 35.33 -16.04 5.81
CA VAL A 512 36.64 -16.04 6.50
C VAL A 512 36.46 -16.06 8.02
N LEU A 513 35.50 -15.31 8.56
CA LEU A 513 35.22 -15.30 10.00
C LEU A 513 34.60 -16.63 10.50
N GLY A 514 33.93 -17.38 9.62
CA GLY A 514 33.52 -18.77 9.85
C GLY A 514 34.72 -19.70 9.95
N ILE A 515 35.60 -19.67 8.94
CA ILE A 515 36.85 -20.47 8.92
C ILE A 515 37.74 -20.18 10.13
N VAL A 516 37.84 -18.91 10.55
CA VAL A 516 38.61 -18.50 11.75
C VAL A 516 37.97 -19.02 13.06
N LYS A 517 36.64 -19.10 13.15
CA LYS A 517 35.96 -19.74 14.29
C LYS A 517 36.22 -21.25 14.31
N GLU A 518 36.05 -21.93 13.18
CA GLU A 518 36.30 -23.36 13.05
C GLU A 518 37.76 -23.71 13.39
N PHE A 519 38.73 -22.95 12.88
CA PHE A 519 40.14 -23.10 13.22
C PHE A 519 40.40 -22.91 14.72
N ARG A 520 39.82 -21.86 15.34
CA ARG A 520 39.90 -21.62 16.79
C ARG A 520 39.34 -22.80 17.58
N ASP A 521 38.20 -23.34 17.18
CA ASP A 521 37.48 -24.39 17.91
C ASP A 521 38.21 -25.74 17.78
N ASN A 522 38.73 -26.04 16.59
CA ASN A 522 39.63 -27.17 16.37
C ASN A 522 40.93 -27.04 17.19
N GLN A 523 41.52 -25.85 17.27
CA GLN A 523 42.70 -25.59 18.13
C GLN A 523 42.38 -25.71 19.62
N GLN A 524 41.18 -25.35 20.07
CA GLN A 524 40.75 -25.59 21.45
C GLN A 524 40.58 -27.08 21.75
N SER A 525 39.99 -27.85 20.83
CA SER A 525 39.89 -29.32 20.94
C SER A 525 41.28 -29.96 21.03
N GLN A 526 42.17 -29.66 20.08
CA GLN A 526 43.54 -30.16 20.06
C GLN A 526 44.34 -29.75 21.31
N THR A 527 44.09 -28.57 21.88
CA THR A 527 44.72 -28.13 23.14
C THR A 527 44.17 -28.90 24.35
N ALA A 528 42.90 -29.28 24.35
CA ALA A 528 42.30 -30.12 25.40
C ALA A 528 42.78 -31.58 25.29
N GLU A 529 42.79 -32.14 24.08
CA GLU A 529 43.32 -33.47 23.76
C GLU A 529 44.80 -33.60 24.15
N LEU A 530 45.63 -32.61 23.80
CA LEU A 530 47.04 -32.59 24.19
C LEU A 530 47.23 -32.46 25.71
N ARG A 531 46.36 -31.73 26.42
CA ARG A 531 46.40 -31.65 27.89
C ARG A 531 46.02 -32.98 28.54
N ALA A 532 45.04 -33.70 27.99
CA ALA A 532 44.70 -35.05 28.44
C ALA A 532 45.87 -36.01 28.20
N ALA A 533 46.38 -36.11 26.97
CA ALA A 533 47.51 -36.98 26.66
C ALA A 533 48.79 -36.68 27.49
N ILE A 534 49.04 -35.40 27.83
CA ILE A 534 50.13 -35.03 28.75
C ILE A 534 49.79 -35.44 30.19
N HIS A 535 48.57 -35.23 30.66
CA HIS A 535 48.13 -35.64 32.00
C HIS A 535 48.30 -37.16 32.19
N ASP A 536 47.82 -37.95 31.23
CA ASP A 536 47.84 -39.40 31.26
C ASP A 536 49.28 -39.95 31.25
N GLU A 537 50.14 -39.44 30.37
CA GLU A 537 51.59 -39.75 30.33
C GLU A 537 52.31 -39.34 31.65
N PHE A 538 51.86 -38.29 32.34
CA PHE A 538 52.42 -37.88 33.64
C PHE A 538 51.96 -38.79 34.79
N GLU A 539 50.70 -39.23 34.81
CA GLU A 539 50.20 -40.21 35.80
C GLU A 539 50.84 -41.60 35.58
N ASP A 540 50.96 -42.06 34.33
CA ASP A 540 51.66 -43.31 33.98
C ASP A 540 53.14 -43.28 34.45
N ARG A 541 53.86 -42.18 34.19
CA ARG A 541 55.24 -42.02 34.67
C ARG A 541 55.34 -41.89 36.19
N ALA A 542 54.33 -41.33 36.86
CA ALA A 542 54.32 -41.24 38.31
C ALA A 542 54.04 -42.60 38.98
N LEU A 543 53.20 -43.43 38.34
CA LEU A 543 53.00 -44.85 38.68
C LEU A 543 54.32 -45.64 38.53
N GLU A 544 55.04 -45.47 37.42
CA GLU A 544 56.39 -46.06 37.26
C GLU A 544 57.40 -45.53 38.30
N SER A 545 57.29 -44.26 38.68
CA SER A 545 58.20 -43.59 39.63
C SER A 545 57.86 -43.84 41.12
N GLY A 546 56.83 -44.63 41.42
CA GLY A 546 56.49 -45.08 42.78
C GLY A 546 56.07 -43.98 43.76
N HIS A 547 55.69 -42.78 43.29
CA HIS A 547 55.24 -41.67 44.14
C HIS A 547 53.72 -41.51 44.04
N PRO A 548 52.99 -41.22 45.15
CA PRO A 548 51.54 -41.13 45.13
C PRO A 548 51.06 -39.82 44.51
N THR A 549 50.24 -39.93 43.46
CA THR A 549 49.65 -38.79 42.74
C THR A 549 48.34 -38.28 43.35
N ASN A 550 47.86 -37.15 42.85
CA ASN A 550 46.67 -36.45 43.37
C ASN A 550 45.38 -37.27 43.21
N GLU A 551 45.26 -38.12 42.18
CA GLU A 551 44.11 -39.02 42.06
C GLU A 551 44.00 -40.01 43.23
N ARG A 552 45.13 -40.45 43.80
CA ARG A 552 45.12 -41.34 44.97
C ARG A 552 44.60 -40.63 46.23
N ILE A 553 44.74 -39.31 46.30
CA ILE A 553 44.17 -38.45 47.35
C ILE A 553 42.67 -38.22 47.08
N GLN A 554 42.28 -37.92 45.84
CA GLN A 554 40.87 -37.83 45.42
C GLN A 554 40.10 -39.13 45.72
N MET A 555 40.60 -40.28 45.29
CA MET A 555 39.99 -41.59 45.58
C MET A 555 39.87 -41.86 47.09
N MET A 556 40.84 -41.42 47.90
CA MET A 556 40.70 -41.50 49.37
C MET A 556 39.56 -40.63 49.90
N PHE A 557 39.36 -39.41 49.37
CA PHE A 557 38.22 -38.58 49.75
C PHE A 557 36.88 -39.18 49.28
N THR A 558 36.77 -39.62 48.02
CA THR A 558 35.54 -40.24 47.49
C THR A 558 35.18 -41.55 48.23
N GLU A 559 36.16 -42.36 48.61
CA GLU A 559 35.96 -43.56 49.44
C GLU A 559 35.54 -43.24 50.88
N VAL A 560 35.98 -42.10 51.42
CA VAL A 560 35.51 -41.58 52.72
C VAL A 560 34.08 -41.03 52.63
N GLU A 561 33.74 -40.28 51.57
CA GLU A 561 32.37 -39.80 51.33
C GLU A 561 31.39 -40.95 51.12
N ARG A 562 31.77 -41.98 50.34
CA ARG A 562 30.98 -43.19 50.13
C ARG A 562 30.65 -43.86 51.47
N ARG A 563 31.67 -44.12 52.31
CA ARG A 563 31.49 -44.72 53.65
C ARG A 563 30.70 -43.84 54.61
N TYR A 564 30.80 -42.51 54.48
CA TYR A 564 30.03 -41.58 55.30
C TYR A 564 28.53 -41.63 54.97
N ASN A 565 28.19 -41.69 53.68
CA ASN A 565 26.80 -41.74 53.22
C ASN A 565 26.15 -43.11 53.49
N GLU A 566 26.87 -44.23 53.27
CA GLU A 566 26.39 -45.57 53.62
C GLU A 566 26.04 -45.69 55.12
N ASN A 567 26.84 -45.07 56.00
CA ASN A 567 26.56 -45.00 57.44
C ASN A 567 25.44 -44.01 57.81
N LEU A 568 24.99 -43.18 56.87
CA LEU A 568 23.91 -42.22 57.05
C LEU A 568 22.56 -42.87 56.72
N ASP A 569 22.49 -43.62 55.61
CA ASP A 569 21.30 -44.38 55.22
C ASP A 569 20.96 -45.49 56.23
N GLU A 570 21.96 -46.26 56.69
CA GLU A 570 21.79 -47.28 57.76
C GLU A 570 21.22 -46.66 59.05
N ARG A 571 21.55 -45.39 59.34
CA ARG A 571 21.03 -44.63 60.48
C ARG A 571 19.65 -44.01 60.24
N ILE A 572 19.23 -43.84 58.98
CA ILE A 572 17.88 -43.39 58.62
C ILE A 572 16.90 -44.57 58.68
N GLU A 573 17.26 -45.76 58.18
CA GLU A 573 16.42 -46.96 58.29
C GLU A 573 16.14 -47.32 59.76
N ASN A 574 17.18 -47.31 60.61
CA ASN A 574 17.08 -47.45 62.07
C ASN A 574 16.23 -46.36 62.77
N LEU A 575 15.89 -45.28 62.09
CA LEU A 575 15.05 -44.18 62.59
C LEU A 575 13.59 -44.33 62.11
N VAL A 576 13.39 -44.86 60.90
CA VAL A 576 12.07 -45.19 60.33
C VAL A 576 11.40 -46.35 61.07
N GLU A 577 12.14 -47.43 61.36
CA GLU A 577 11.59 -48.57 62.14
C GLU A 577 11.09 -48.15 63.54
N ARG A 578 11.67 -47.10 64.13
CA ARG A 578 11.41 -46.69 65.50
C ARG A 578 10.20 -45.77 65.69
N LEU A 579 9.55 -45.30 64.62
CA LEU A 579 8.50 -44.27 64.70
C LEU A 579 7.23 -44.54 63.85
N GLY A 580 7.15 -45.62 63.06
CA GLY A 580 6.10 -45.82 62.05
C GLY A 580 5.13 -47.01 62.23
N GLY A 581 5.21 -47.77 63.33
CA GLY A 581 4.59 -49.10 63.46
C GLY A 581 3.06 -49.18 63.68
N SER A 582 2.22 -48.78 62.73
CA SER A 582 0.80 -49.20 62.65
C SER A 582 0.13 -48.79 61.31
N GLY A 583 -0.74 -49.61 60.70
CA GLY A 583 -1.68 -49.02 59.71
C GLY A 583 -2.38 -49.85 58.61
N SER A 584 -2.10 -51.15 58.44
CA SER A 584 -2.75 -52.03 57.43
C SER A 584 -2.47 -51.74 55.93
N ALA A 585 -2.21 -52.80 55.18
CA ALA A 585 -2.04 -52.76 53.73
C ALA A 585 -3.39 -52.90 52.97
N ASN A 586 -3.38 -52.61 51.66
CA ASN A 586 -3.54 -53.72 50.71
C ASN A 586 -3.05 -53.40 49.28
N ASN A 587 -2.51 -54.46 48.67
CA ASN A 587 -1.99 -54.62 47.31
C ASN A 587 -3.06 -54.24 46.23
N VAL A 588 -2.73 -54.03 44.94
CA VAL A 588 -2.06 -54.98 44.01
C VAL A 588 -1.28 -54.26 42.89
N SER A 589 -0.17 -54.88 42.48
CA SER A 589 0.72 -54.44 41.40
C SER A 589 0.40 -55.11 40.05
N THR A 590 0.99 -54.57 38.97
CA THR A 590 1.06 -55.14 37.59
C THR A 590 -0.27 -55.14 36.81
N SER A 591 -0.27 -55.16 35.47
CA SER A 591 0.83 -55.29 34.50
C SER A 591 0.66 -54.33 33.30
N ALA A 592 1.68 -54.23 32.45
CA ALA A 592 1.56 -53.54 31.17
C ALA A 592 0.73 -54.36 30.17
N ALA A 593 -0.10 -53.68 29.37
CA ALA A 593 -0.76 -54.25 28.20
C ALA A 593 -0.68 -53.26 27.03
N ALA A 594 -0.11 -53.70 25.90
CA ALA A 594 -0.32 -53.03 24.63
C ALA A 594 -1.71 -53.40 24.11
N THR A 595 -2.46 -52.44 23.55
CA THR A 595 -3.72 -52.74 22.87
C THR A 595 -3.92 -51.76 21.71
N SER A 596 -3.98 -52.31 20.50
CA SER A 596 -4.29 -51.57 19.28
C SER A 596 -5.78 -51.21 19.20
N GLN A 597 -6.06 -50.08 18.55
CA GLN A 597 -7.37 -49.71 17.97
C GLN A 597 -8.60 -49.66 18.92
N VAL A 598 -9.01 -48.43 19.25
CA VAL A 598 -10.37 -47.98 18.86
C VAL A 598 -10.25 -46.58 18.22
N GLN A 599 -10.42 -46.50 16.90
CA GLN A 599 -10.67 -45.23 16.24
C GLN A 599 -12.13 -44.81 16.46
N THR A 600 -12.38 -43.58 16.94
CA THR A 600 -13.55 -42.70 16.65
C THR A 600 -13.69 -41.54 17.64
N ALA A 601 -13.22 -41.67 18.89
CA ALA A 601 -13.56 -40.71 19.96
C ALA A 601 -12.82 -39.35 19.89
N GLY A 602 -11.56 -39.31 19.44
CA GLY A 602 -10.67 -38.15 19.61
C GLY A 602 -11.14 -36.85 18.94
N VAL A 603 -11.67 -36.94 17.71
CA VAL A 603 -12.08 -35.78 16.88
C VAL A 603 -13.15 -34.92 17.57
N ALA A 604 -13.91 -35.46 18.52
CA ALA A 604 -14.91 -34.72 19.27
C ALA A 604 -14.32 -33.71 20.27
N ALA A 605 -13.10 -33.95 20.78
CA ALA A 605 -12.48 -33.13 21.83
C ALA A 605 -11.79 -31.87 21.26
N ASP A 606 -11.04 -32.00 20.17
CA ASP A 606 -10.32 -30.88 19.51
C ASP A 606 -11.25 -29.82 18.87
N MET A 607 -12.55 -30.12 18.82
CA MET A 607 -13.60 -29.24 18.34
C MET A 607 -14.53 -28.76 19.47
N LEU A 608 -13.97 -28.55 20.66
CA LEU A 608 -14.65 -28.05 21.86
C LEU A 608 -13.76 -27.00 22.54
N PHE A 609 -14.36 -25.86 22.90
CA PHE A 609 -13.65 -24.70 23.47
C PHE A 609 -14.16 -24.42 24.88
N THR A 610 -13.23 -24.28 25.82
CA THR A 610 -13.50 -24.10 27.26
C THR A 610 -13.04 -22.72 27.72
N TYR A 611 -13.98 -21.85 28.08
CA TYR A 611 -13.74 -20.54 28.67
C TYR A 611 -14.95 -20.14 29.51
N GLY A 612 -14.75 -19.29 30.53
CA GLY A 612 -15.83 -18.84 31.42
C GLY A 612 -16.58 -19.96 32.17
N GLY A 613 -15.94 -21.13 32.39
CA GLY A 613 -16.60 -22.29 33.01
C GLY A 613 -17.62 -23.03 32.13
N HIS A 614 -17.61 -22.77 30.82
CA HIS A 614 -18.59 -23.32 29.87
C HIS A 614 -17.94 -23.94 28.63
N PHE A 615 -18.66 -24.87 27.99
CA PHE A 615 -18.26 -25.54 26.75
C PHE A 615 -18.96 -24.92 25.55
N TYR A 616 -18.17 -24.41 24.61
CA TYR A 616 -18.63 -23.78 23.36
C TYR A 616 -18.05 -24.49 22.14
N PHE A 617 -18.70 -24.32 20.98
CA PHE A 617 -18.24 -24.89 19.71
C PHE A 617 -17.38 -23.93 18.87
N VAL A 618 -17.05 -22.75 19.44
CA VAL A 618 -16.26 -21.68 18.83
C VAL A 618 -15.37 -21.00 19.88
N PRO A 619 -14.21 -20.41 19.52
CA PRO A 619 -13.39 -19.58 20.40
C PRO A 619 -14.14 -18.39 21.03
N GLU A 620 -13.59 -17.86 22.12
CA GLU A 620 -14.19 -16.78 22.93
C GLU A 620 -14.42 -15.47 22.16
N HIS A 621 -13.55 -15.16 21.19
CA HIS A 621 -13.64 -13.96 20.35
C HIS A 621 -14.06 -14.26 18.90
N PHE A 622 -14.66 -15.43 18.65
CA PHE A 622 -15.08 -15.83 17.30
C PHE A 622 -16.11 -14.86 16.69
N SER A 623 -15.94 -14.57 15.39
CA SER A 623 -16.94 -13.91 14.55
C SER A 623 -17.22 -14.77 13.31
N PHE A 624 -18.48 -14.79 12.84
CA PHE A 624 -18.78 -15.42 11.55
C PHE A 624 -18.26 -14.55 10.40
N PRO A 625 -17.63 -15.13 9.35
CA PRO A 625 -17.20 -14.39 8.16
C PRO A 625 -18.30 -13.51 7.57
N THR A 626 -18.09 -12.20 7.57
CA THR A 626 -19.08 -11.20 7.14
C THR A 626 -19.18 -11.07 5.62
N ALA A 627 -18.07 -11.29 4.92
CA ALA A 627 -17.95 -11.18 3.46
C ALA A 627 -17.98 -12.53 2.70
N ALA A 628 -18.30 -13.64 3.37
CA ALA A 628 -18.27 -14.97 2.74
C ALA A 628 -19.21 -15.08 1.53
N THR A 629 -18.64 -15.41 0.38
CA THR A 629 -19.37 -15.80 -0.85
C THR A 629 -20.11 -17.11 -0.66
N LEU A 630 -21.01 -17.48 -1.58
CA LEU A 630 -21.68 -18.79 -1.52
C LEU A 630 -20.68 -19.95 -1.53
N LYS A 631 -19.65 -19.91 -2.41
CA LYS A 631 -18.60 -20.94 -2.51
C LYS A 631 -17.85 -21.12 -1.18
N ALA A 632 -17.34 -20.03 -0.59
CA ALA A 632 -16.68 -20.09 0.72
C ALA A 632 -17.64 -20.55 1.83
N GLY A 633 -18.90 -20.08 1.78
CA GLY A 633 -19.94 -20.47 2.71
C GLY A 633 -20.26 -21.96 2.71
N ILE A 634 -20.26 -22.63 1.55
CA ILE A 634 -20.41 -24.09 1.44
C ILE A 634 -19.25 -24.79 2.18
N VAL A 635 -18.00 -24.35 1.97
CA VAL A 635 -16.84 -24.94 2.68
C VAL A 635 -17.00 -24.82 4.19
N PHE A 636 -17.34 -23.64 4.71
CA PHE A 636 -17.57 -23.47 6.15
C PHE A 636 -18.77 -24.29 6.67
N TRP A 637 -19.82 -24.46 5.86
CA TRP A 637 -21.01 -25.22 6.22
C TRP A 637 -20.75 -26.71 6.36
N PHE A 638 -19.98 -27.31 5.43
CA PHE A 638 -19.72 -28.74 5.38
C PHE A 638 -18.42 -29.18 6.07
N CYS A 639 -17.35 -28.37 6.02
CA CYS A 639 -15.99 -28.74 6.44
C CYS A 639 -15.47 -27.95 7.68
N GLY A 640 -16.10 -26.83 8.03
CA GLY A 640 -15.74 -26.02 9.21
C GLY A 640 -14.67 -24.96 8.95
N MET A 641 -13.92 -24.57 9.98
CA MET A 641 -12.91 -23.50 9.94
C MET A 641 -11.80 -23.78 10.97
N ASP A 642 -10.55 -23.41 10.71
CA ASP A 642 -9.48 -23.51 11.71
C ASP A 642 -9.63 -22.43 12.80
N ALA A 643 -9.39 -22.80 14.06
CA ALA A 643 -9.43 -21.88 15.21
C ALA A 643 -8.05 -21.48 15.73
N SER A 644 -6.98 -22.11 15.22
CA SER A 644 -5.61 -21.94 15.70
C SER A 644 -4.60 -22.50 14.68
N THR A 645 -3.35 -22.03 14.75
CA THR A 645 -2.22 -22.63 14.01
C THR A 645 -1.88 -24.05 14.50
N THR A 646 -2.14 -24.35 15.78
CA THR A 646 -1.83 -25.64 16.43
C THR A 646 -2.84 -26.76 16.14
N GLY A 647 -3.97 -26.47 15.48
CA GLY A 647 -4.86 -27.49 14.90
C GLY A 647 -6.24 -27.66 15.53
N LYS A 648 -6.61 -26.88 16.56
CA LYS A 648 -8.01 -26.84 17.02
C LYS A 648 -8.93 -26.32 15.92
N ARG A 649 -10.07 -26.97 15.71
CA ARG A 649 -11.01 -26.73 14.60
C ARG A 649 -12.39 -26.29 15.10
N ILE A 650 -12.99 -25.33 14.42
CA ILE A 650 -14.42 -25.03 14.51
C ILE A 650 -15.17 -26.07 13.67
N ARG A 651 -16.18 -26.69 14.27
CA ARG A 651 -17.03 -27.71 13.62
C ARG A 651 -17.69 -27.15 12.34
N PRO A 652 -17.96 -28.00 11.33
CA PRO A 652 -18.84 -27.67 10.21
C PRO A 652 -20.07 -26.88 10.65
N PHE A 653 -20.39 -25.75 10.00
CA PHE A 653 -21.44 -24.86 10.51
C PHE A 653 -22.83 -25.54 10.51
N ARG A 654 -23.06 -26.59 9.70
CA ARG A 654 -24.23 -27.48 9.80
C ARG A 654 -24.45 -28.08 11.19
N ASN A 655 -23.35 -28.34 11.91
CA ASN A 655 -23.32 -28.98 13.23
C ASN A 655 -23.35 -27.99 14.41
N LEU A 656 -23.34 -26.66 14.15
CA LEU A 656 -23.40 -25.66 15.22
C LEU A 656 -24.79 -25.58 15.85
N LYS A 657 -24.87 -25.74 17.18
CA LYS A 657 -26.12 -25.65 17.94
C LYS A 657 -26.24 -24.24 18.54
N PRO A 658 -27.36 -23.51 18.39
CA PRO A 658 -27.50 -22.15 18.95
C PRO A 658 -27.36 -22.02 20.48
N LYS A 659 -27.35 -23.12 21.23
CA LYS A 659 -27.06 -23.11 22.69
C LYS A 659 -25.55 -23.10 23.01
N SER A 660 -24.68 -23.57 22.10
CA SER A 660 -23.22 -23.67 22.28
C SER A 660 -22.41 -22.60 21.52
N LEU A 661 -23.07 -21.51 21.12
CA LEU A 661 -22.43 -20.24 20.73
C LEU A 661 -22.48 -19.27 21.93
N PRO A 662 -21.43 -18.50 22.24
CA PRO A 662 -21.36 -17.72 23.48
C PRO A 662 -22.33 -16.53 23.50
N THR A 663 -22.33 -15.67 22.48
CA THR A 663 -23.08 -14.40 22.50
C THR A 663 -24.43 -14.47 21.79
N THR A 664 -25.40 -13.67 22.25
CA THR A 664 -26.69 -13.47 21.57
C THR A 664 -26.52 -12.96 20.14
N THR A 665 -25.49 -12.13 19.88
CA THR A 665 -25.11 -11.66 18.55
C THR A 665 -24.75 -12.81 17.62
N LEU A 666 -23.85 -13.71 18.02
CA LEU A 666 -23.48 -14.89 17.22
C LEU A 666 -24.69 -15.82 16.98
N ARG A 667 -25.53 -16.03 18.00
CA ARG A 667 -26.76 -16.84 17.89
C ARG A 667 -27.73 -16.24 16.88
N THR A 668 -27.83 -14.91 16.81
CA THR A 668 -28.65 -14.19 15.84
C THR A 668 -28.05 -14.23 14.44
N THR A 669 -26.75 -13.94 14.28
CA THR A 669 -26.03 -14.04 13.00
C THR A 669 -26.13 -15.44 12.39
N PHE A 670 -25.92 -16.49 13.18
CA PHE A 670 -26.06 -17.87 12.69
C PHE A 670 -27.48 -18.19 12.22
N LYS A 671 -28.51 -17.81 13.00
CA LYS A 671 -29.93 -18.04 12.67
C LYS A 671 -30.43 -17.24 11.47
N LEU A 672 -29.95 -16.01 11.27
CA LEU A 672 -30.48 -15.09 10.26
C LEU A 672 -29.62 -15.04 8.99
N HIS A 673 -28.30 -15.18 9.08
CA HIS A 673 -27.40 -15.03 7.93
C HIS A 673 -27.00 -16.38 7.34
N TRP A 674 -26.84 -17.44 8.14
CA TRP A 674 -26.31 -18.74 7.68
C TRP A 674 -27.37 -19.82 7.52
N CYS A 675 -28.17 -20.06 8.56
CA CYS A 675 -29.21 -21.11 8.54
C CYS A 675 -30.22 -21.01 7.36
N PRO A 676 -30.73 -19.83 6.95
CA PRO A 676 -31.81 -19.76 5.96
C PRO A 676 -31.41 -20.17 4.55
N ILE A 677 -30.19 -19.84 4.10
CA ILE A 677 -29.67 -20.28 2.80
C ILE A 677 -29.29 -21.76 2.82
N PHE A 678 -28.45 -22.20 3.77
CA PHE A 678 -27.88 -23.54 3.69
C PHE A 678 -28.90 -24.64 3.99
N ARG A 679 -29.81 -24.46 4.96
CA ARG A 679 -30.90 -25.44 5.20
C ARG A 679 -31.96 -25.45 4.10
N TYR A 680 -32.00 -24.42 3.26
CA TYR A 680 -32.77 -24.48 2.03
C TYR A 680 -32.03 -25.32 0.98
N LEU A 681 -30.73 -25.11 0.79
CA LEU A 681 -29.91 -25.88 -0.16
C LEU A 681 -29.86 -27.37 0.20
N GLU A 682 -29.61 -27.72 1.47
CA GLU A 682 -29.67 -29.10 1.99
C GLU A 682 -31.02 -29.81 1.73
N LYS A 683 -32.12 -29.06 1.54
CA LYS A 683 -33.45 -29.60 1.26
C LYS A 683 -33.80 -29.66 -0.24
N HIS A 684 -33.08 -28.91 -1.08
CA HIS A 684 -33.47 -28.67 -2.47
C HIS A 684 -32.37 -28.99 -3.50
N VAL A 685 -31.15 -29.33 -3.06
CA VAL A 685 -30.07 -29.89 -3.89
C VAL A 685 -30.07 -31.41 -3.71
N SER A 686 -30.24 -32.15 -4.81
CA SER A 686 -30.35 -33.62 -4.78
C SER A 686 -29.02 -34.37 -4.62
N LEU A 687 -27.89 -33.67 -4.72
CA LEU A 687 -26.56 -34.21 -4.48
C LEU A 687 -26.27 -34.28 -2.97
N SER A 688 -25.92 -35.47 -2.48
CA SER A 688 -25.33 -35.64 -1.15
C SER A 688 -23.81 -35.51 -1.22
N LEU A 689 -23.24 -34.78 -0.26
CA LEU A 689 -21.81 -34.85 0.06
C LEU A 689 -21.58 -35.95 1.12
N PRO A 690 -20.36 -36.51 1.22
CA PRO A 690 -19.99 -37.43 2.31
C PRO A 690 -20.43 -36.95 3.70
N GLU A 691 -20.88 -37.88 4.55
CA GLU A 691 -21.25 -37.57 5.93
C GLU A 691 -20.01 -37.15 6.75
N ASP A 692 -18.93 -37.90 6.64
CA ASP A 692 -17.60 -37.51 7.11
C ASP A 692 -17.09 -36.32 6.28
N PHE A 693 -16.80 -35.22 6.98
CA PHE A 693 -16.36 -33.97 6.37
C PHE A 693 -14.88 -33.96 5.98
N ASP A 694 -14.07 -34.87 6.52
CA ASP A 694 -12.65 -35.02 6.14
C ASP A 694 -12.48 -35.88 4.87
N LEU A 695 -13.57 -36.44 4.32
CA LEU A 695 -13.62 -37.13 3.02
C LEU A 695 -14.14 -36.26 1.85
N ILE A 696 -14.55 -35.00 2.10
CA ILE A 696 -15.16 -34.13 1.09
C ILE A 696 -14.08 -33.44 0.25
N THR A 697 -14.03 -33.66 -1.07
CA THR A 697 -13.01 -33.04 -1.95
C THR A 697 -13.43 -31.66 -2.48
N ASN A 698 -12.45 -30.88 -2.96
CA ASN A 698 -12.70 -29.63 -3.69
C ASN A 698 -13.58 -29.83 -4.94
N ASN A 699 -13.53 -31.00 -5.58
CA ASN A 699 -14.33 -31.31 -6.76
C ASN A 699 -15.80 -31.52 -6.39
N ASP A 700 -16.07 -32.27 -5.32
CA ASP A 700 -17.43 -32.47 -4.81
C ASP A 700 -18.06 -31.13 -4.38
N LEU A 701 -17.27 -30.27 -3.73
CA LEU A 701 -17.67 -28.91 -3.35
C LEU A 701 -17.93 -28.01 -4.57
N LYS A 702 -17.20 -28.17 -5.68
CA LYS A 702 -17.46 -27.45 -6.96
C LYS A 702 -18.78 -27.94 -7.59
N ILE A 703 -18.95 -29.26 -7.72
CA ILE A 703 -20.18 -29.86 -8.28
C ILE A 703 -21.40 -29.48 -7.45
N TYR A 704 -21.31 -29.55 -6.11
CA TYR A 704 -22.38 -29.15 -5.21
C TYR A 704 -22.67 -27.64 -5.27
N HIS A 705 -21.65 -26.78 -5.38
CA HIS A 705 -21.83 -25.34 -5.60
C HIS A 705 -22.58 -25.05 -6.90
N ASP A 706 -22.22 -25.71 -7.99
CA ASP A 706 -22.82 -25.44 -9.30
C ASP A 706 -24.29 -25.92 -9.35
N GLU A 707 -24.62 -27.00 -8.64
CA GLU A 707 -26.02 -27.41 -8.41
C GLU A 707 -26.78 -26.42 -7.51
N CYS A 708 -26.17 -25.91 -6.44
CA CYS A 708 -26.74 -24.84 -5.63
C CYS A 708 -27.11 -23.62 -6.49
N ILE A 709 -26.26 -23.24 -7.46
CA ILE A 709 -26.53 -22.13 -8.37
C ILE A 709 -27.73 -22.42 -9.29
N LYS A 710 -27.94 -23.65 -9.78
CA LYS A 710 -29.16 -24.01 -10.55
C LYS A 710 -30.41 -23.83 -9.70
N VAL A 711 -30.45 -24.46 -8.53
CA VAL A 711 -31.57 -24.41 -7.58
C VAL A 711 -31.88 -22.97 -7.15
N LEU A 712 -30.86 -22.12 -6.98
CA LEU A 712 -31.04 -20.70 -6.64
C LEU A 712 -31.53 -19.86 -7.82
N ARG A 713 -31.09 -20.14 -9.06
CA ARG A 713 -31.59 -19.48 -10.27
C ARG A 713 -33.07 -19.73 -10.49
N GLU A 714 -33.58 -20.93 -10.18
CA GLU A 714 -35.01 -21.19 -10.14
C GLU A 714 -35.68 -20.43 -8.98
N ARG A 715 -35.17 -20.62 -7.76
CA ARG A 715 -35.80 -20.18 -6.51
C ARG A 715 -35.94 -18.66 -6.39
N VAL A 716 -35.01 -17.89 -6.97
CA VAL A 716 -35.04 -16.42 -6.98
C VAL A 716 -34.79 -15.84 -8.38
N SER A 717 -35.34 -16.48 -9.42
CA SER A 717 -35.22 -16.09 -10.84
C SER A 717 -35.42 -14.60 -11.14
N PHE A 718 -36.30 -13.91 -10.40
CA PHE A 718 -36.52 -12.47 -10.50
C PHE A 718 -35.24 -11.63 -10.27
N CYS A 719 -34.28 -12.14 -9.48
CA CYS A 719 -33.01 -11.47 -9.20
C CYS A 719 -31.99 -11.54 -10.35
N PHE A 720 -32.27 -12.35 -11.39
CA PHE A 720 -31.40 -12.54 -12.56
C PHE A 720 -31.90 -11.85 -13.85
N LYS A 721 -33.12 -11.28 -13.85
CA LYS A 721 -33.83 -10.86 -15.08
C LYS A 721 -33.19 -9.71 -15.88
N ASN A 722 -32.25 -8.94 -15.29
CA ASN A 722 -31.68 -7.74 -15.92
C ASN A 722 -30.31 -7.98 -16.59
N GLY A 723 -30.03 -9.20 -17.05
CA GLY A 723 -28.83 -9.54 -17.85
C GLY A 723 -27.48 -9.39 -17.13
N LYS A 724 -27.48 -9.14 -15.82
CA LYS A 724 -26.26 -8.97 -15.01
C LYS A 724 -26.30 -9.95 -13.84
N ASN A 725 -25.36 -10.90 -13.80
CA ASN A 725 -25.27 -11.99 -12.82
C ASN A 725 -24.96 -11.54 -11.35
N LYS A 726 -25.26 -10.29 -10.97
CA LYS A 726 -24.92 -9.66 -9.67
C LYS A 726 -25.34 -10.44 -8.42
N ALA A 727 -26.30 -11.37 -8.54
CA ALA A 727 -26.73 -12.22 -7.44
C ALA A 727 -25.70 -13.31 -7.07
N LEU A 728 -24.84 -13.75 -8.00
CA LEU A 728 -23.77 -14.72 -7.70
C LEU A 728 -22.79 -14.17 -6.65
N ASN A 729 -22.52 -12.87 -6.74
CA ASN A 729 -21.63 -12.09 -5.88
C ASN A 729 -22.18 -11.88 -4.46
N TRP A 730 -23.40 -12.34 -4.17
CA TRP A 730 -24.02 -12.11 -2.87
C TRP A 730 -23.30 -12.88 -1.77
N VAL A 731 -23.00 -12.16 -0.70
CA VAL A 731 -22.58 -12.75 0.57
C VAL A 731 -23.71 -13.61 1.16
N VAL A 732 -23.33 -14.62 1.95
CA VAL A 732 -24.22 -15.60 2.57
C VAL A 732 -25.44 -14.97 3.28
N SER A 733 -25.25 -13.83 3.95
CA SER A 733 -26.35 -13.07 4.61
C SER A 733 -27.39 -12.52 3.62
N THR A 734 -26.95 -12.02 2.46
CA THR A 734 -27.85 -11.51 1.40
C THR A 734 -28.63 -12.65 0.75
N TRP A 735 -27.98 -13.79 0.49
CA TRP A 735 -28.65 -15.00 0.03
C TRP A 735 -29.76 -15.44 1.01
N SER A 736 -29.45 -15.53 2.31
CA SER A 736 -30.42 -15.86 3.35
C SER A 736 -31.59 -14.88 3.41
N LYS A 737 -31.36 -13.57 3.24
CA LYS A 737 -32.43 -12.56 3.17
C LYS A 737 -33.36 -12.78 1.97
N HIS A 738 -32.81 -13.01 0.79
CA HIS A 738 -33.59 -13.07 -0.46
C HIS A 738 -34.38 -14.38 -0.64
N ILE A 739 -33.97 -15.47 0.03
CA ILE A 739 -34.64 -16.77 -0.12
C ILE A 739 -35.93 -16.91 0.71
N LEU A 740 -36.07 -16.08 1.76
CA LEU A 740 -37.18 -16.13 2.72
C LEU A 740 -38.57 -15.93 2.06
N PRO A 741 -39.60 -16.69 2.49
CA PRO A 741 -40.96 -16.54 1.95
C PRO A 741 -41.56 -15.14 2.13
N SER A 742 -41.24 -14.44 3.22
CA SER A 742 -41.71 -13.08 3.51
C SER A 742 -41.22 -12.06 2.49
N PHE A 743 -39.89 -12.00 2.28
CA PHE A 743 -39.27 -11.08 1.33
C PHE A 743 -39.71 -11.34 -0.12
N ARG A 744 -39.88 -12.61 -0.49
CA ARG A 744 -40.46 -13.02 -1.77
C ARG A 744 -41.90 -12.53 -1.93
N ARG A 745 -42.77 -12.71 -0.92
CA ARG A 745 -44.16 -12.25 -0.96
C ARG A 745 -44.25 -10.73 -1.06
N SER A 746 -43.42 -9.98 -0.34
CA SER A 746 -43.38 -8.51 -0.49
C SER A 746 -42.92 -8.11 -1.88
N GLN A 747 -41.87 -8.73 -2.44
CA GLN A 747 -41.41 -8.43 -3.80
C GLN A 747 -42.41 -8.84 -4.89
N GLN A 748 -43.15 -9.94 -4.73
CA GLN A 748 -44.23 -10.33 -5.66
C GLN A 748 -45.44 -9.39 -5.56
N ALA A 749 -45.81 -8.94 -4.36
CA ALA A 749 -46.85 -7.93 -4.18
C ALA A 749 -46.42 -6.54 -4.70
N GLU A 750 -45.13 -6.19 -4.56
CA GLU A 750 -44.54 -4.95 -5.08
C GLU A 750 -44.46 -4.96 -6.60
N PHE A 751 -44.01 -6.05 -7.24
CA PHE A 751 -44.11 -6.21 -8.70
C PHE A 751 -45.57 -6.21 -9.18
N GLY A 752 -46.49 -6.82 -8.45
CA GLY A 752 -47.92 -6.78 -8.74
C GLY A 752 -48.49 -5.35 -8.69
N ARG A 753 -48.09 -4.56 -7.68
CA ARG A 753 -48.42 -3.12 -7.59
C ARG A 753 -47.78 -2.33 -8.72
N ILE A 754 -46.48 -2.48 -8.98
CA ILE A 754 -45.77 -1.77 -10.05
C ILE A 754 -46.38 -2.07 -11.43
N ASN A 755 -46.76 -3.31 -11.72
CA ASN A 755 -47.45 -3.65 -12.97
C ASN A 755 -48.86 -3.05 -13.01
N ASN A 756 -49.65 -3.13 -11.92
CA ASN A 756 -50.97 -2.51 -11.87
C ASN A 756 -50.91 -0.97 -11.95
N ASP A 757 -49.90 -0.34 -11.35
CA ASP A 757 -49.68 1.11 -11.39
C ASP A 757 -49.15 1.56 -12.75
N ASN A 758 -48.29 0.79 -13.41
CA ASN A 758 -47.87 1.05 -14.78
C ASN A 758 -49.04 0.87 -15.77
N MET A 759 -49.89 -0.14 -15.57
CA MET A 759 -51.11 -0.34 -16.34
C MET A 759 -52.14 0.76 -16.07
N ARG A 760 -52.27 1.23 -14.82
CA ARG A 760 -53.03 2.44 -14.45
C ARG A 760 -52.47 3.69 -15.13
N ARG A 761 -51.15 3.87 -15.17
CA ARG A 761 -50.50 4.98 -15.88
C ARG A 761 -50.66 4.89 -17.39
N GLN A 762 -50.69 3.70 -17.98
CA GLN A 762 -51.03 3.55 -19.40
C GLN A 762 -52.49 3.87 -19.68
N LEU A 763 -53.42 3.43 -18.83
CA LEU A 763 -54.85 3.76 -18.93
C LEU A 763 -55.10 5.26 -18.65
N GLN A 764 -54.39 5.86 -17.70
CA GLN A 764 -54.40 7.31 -17.48
C GLN A 764 -53.79 8.07 -18.66
N ALA A 765 -52.64 7.65 -19.20
CA ALA A 765 -52.04 8.29 -20.37
C ALA A 765 -52.93 8.16 -21.62
N GLN A 766 -53.66 7.05 -21.77
CA GLN A 766 -54.68 6.90 -22.82
C GLN A 766 -55.89 7.81 -22.58
N ALA A 767 -56.40 7.90 -21.34
CA ALA A 767 -57.49 8.79 -20.99
C ALA A 767 -57.09 10.28 -21.10
N GLU A 768 -55.87 10.64 -20.70
CA GLU A 768 -55.27 11.97 -20.82
C GLU A 768 -55.00 12.33 -22.28
N ALA A 769 -54.55 11.38 -23.12
CA ALA A 769 -54.44 11.58 -24.56
C ALA A 769 -55.82 11.79 -25.20
N SER A 770 -56.83 10.97 -24.87
CA SER A 770 -58.21 11.19 -25.31
C SER A 770 -58.79 12.51 -24.81
N HIS A 771 -58.47 12.93 -23.57
CA HIS A 771 -58.92 14.19 -23.00
C HIS A 771 -58.23 15.40 -23.65
N GLN A 772 -56.92 15.34 -23.91
CA GLN A 772 -56.21 16.36 -24.69
C GLN A 772 -56.74 16.44 -26.13
N GLN A 773 -57.07 15.29 -26.75
CA GLN A 773 -57.69 15.25 -28.08
C GLN A 773 -59.10 15.88 -28.08
N GLN A 774 -59.86 15.76 -26.98
CA GLN A 774 -61.13 16.47 -26.78
C GLN A 774 -60.96 17.97 -26.44
N LEU A 775 -59.89 18.35 -25.72
CA LEU A 775 -59.56 19.75 -25.40
C LEU A 775 -59.07 20.52 -26.64
N LEU A 776 -58.31 19.87 -27.52
CA LEU A 776 -57.94 20.42 -28.83
C LEU A 776 -59.16 20.69 -29.73
N LEU A 777 -60.29 20.02 -29.49
CA LEU A 777 -61.58 20.26 -30.13
C LEU A 777 -62.46 21.30 -29.40
N ARG A 778 -62.04 21.81 -28.23
CA ARG A 778 -62.81 22.73 -27.36
C ARG A 778 -61.90 23.65 -26.54
N GLY A 779 -61.35 24.72 -27.15
CA GLY A 779 -60.33 25.52 -26.43
C GLY A 779 -60.02 26.96 -26.89
N HIS A 780 -60.81 27.59 -27.77
CA HIS A 780 -60.75 29.06 -27.92
C HIS A 780 -61.59 29.74 -26.84
N THR A 781 -61.02 30.09 -25.68
CA THR A 781 -61.50 31.21 -24.81
C THR A 781 -60.55 31.56 -23.64
N THR A 782 -59.99 32.77 -23.69
CA THR A 782 -59.95 33.84 -22.65
C THR A 782 -59.61 33.59 -21.15
N THR A 783 -58.60 34.36 -20.68
CA THR A 783 -58.50 35.11 -19.38
C THR A 783 -58.52 34.42 -18.00
N ALA A 784 -57.33 34.27 -17.42
CA ALA A 784 -56.72 35.15 -16.37
C ALA A 784 -57.26 35.28 -14.92
N THR A 785 -56.28 35.57 -14.03
CA THR A 785 -56.31 36.40 -12.78
C THR A 785 -56.37 35.72 -11.40
N THR A 786 -55.74 36.40 -10.42
CA THR A 786 -55.82 36.29 -8.94
C THR A 786 -55.18 35.07 -8.24
N THR A 787 -54.13 35.18 -7.40
CA THR A 787 -54.03 35.56 -5.95
C THR A 787 -54.76 34.58 -4.99
N THR A 788 -54.34 34.24 -3.75
CA THR A 788 -53.41 34.86 -2.76
C THR A 788 -52.87 33.83 -1.73
N THR A 789 -51.85 34.22 -0.93
CA THR A 789 -51.51 33.86 0.49
C THR A 789 -52.13 32.64 1.24
N ALA A 790 -51.51 32.04 2.27
CA ALA A 790 -50.14 32.03 2.84
C ALA A 790 -50.10 31.15 4.14
N ASN A 791 -48.98 31.24 4.86
CA ASN A 791 -48.88 31.37 6.34
C ASN A 791 -48.71 30.15 7.29
N ASN A 792 -47.69 30.31 8.16
CA ASN A 792 -47.69 30.11 9.62
C ASN A 792 -47.46 28.70 10.23
N ASN A 793 -46.72 28.55 11.36
CA ASN A 793 -45.84 29.52 12.03
C ASN A 793 -44.81 28.95 13.05
N GLY A 794 -43.70 29.69 13.22
CA GLY A 794 -42.96 29.92 14.48
C GLY A 794 -42.29 28.73 15.20
N ASN A 795 -41.59 28.93 16.34
CA ASN A 795 -40.92 30.09 17.00
C ASN A 795 -40.02 29.50 18.14
N GLY A 796 -39.02 30.14 18.75
CA GLY A 796 -38.43 31.49 18.67
C GLY A 796 -36.89 31.43 18.90
N VAL A 797 -36.05 32.48 18.86
CA VAL A 797 -36.14 33.94 19.21
C VAL A 797 -35.74 34.19 20.71
N PRO A 798 -34.88 35.19 21.03
CA PRO A 798 -33.68 34.98 21.89
C PRO A 798 -33.71 35.77 23.24
N PRO A 799 -32.64 36.49 23.70
CA PRO A 799 -32.25 37.78 23.08
C PRO A 799 -30.74 38.25 23.18
N THR A 800 -30.32 39.11 22.21
CA THR A 800 -29.55 40.39 22.27
C THR A 800 -28.63 40.78 23.46
N ASP A 801 -27.59 41.65 23.40
CA ASP A 801 -26.73 42.28 22.36
C ASP A 801 -25.64 43.18 23.03
N VAL A 802 -24.95 44.01 22.24
CA VAL A 802 -24.33 45.34 22.56
C VAL A 802 -22.81 45.38 22.80
N ALA A 803 -22.14 45.81 21.72
CA ALA A 803 -20.73 46.15 21.56
C ALA A 803 -20.29 47.53 22.16
N THR A 804 -18.97 47.79 22.19
CA THR A 804 -18.27 48.98 21.57
C THR A 804 -17.08 49.58 22.38
N ALA A 805 -15.85 49.27 21.91
CA ALA A 805 -14.64 50.12 21.74
C ALA A 805 -13.89 50.92 22.86
N ALA A 806 -12.55 50.99 22.64
CA ALA A 806 -11.64 52.17 22.74
C ALA A 806 -10.67 52.42 23.95
N LEU A 807 -9.39 52.07 23.72
CA LEU A 807 -8.13 52.88 23.82
C LEU A 807 -7.51 53.41 25.15
N GLU A 808 -6.16 53.28 25.19
CA GLU A 808 -5.11 54.19 25.76
C GLU A 808 -4.94 54.37 27.29
N SER A 809 -3.74 54.62 27.87
CA SER A 809 -2.32 54.50 27.41
C SER A 809 -1.29 54.63 28.58
N LEU A 810 0.01 54.37 28.30
CA LEU A 810 1.23 54.77 29.07
C LEU A 810 1.42 54.14 30.49
N ALA A 811 2.60 54.03 31.11
CA ALA A 811 4.04 53.89 30.74
C ALA A 811 4.80 53.46 32.05
N ASN A 812 6.13 53.35 32.25
CA ASN A 812 7.37 53.59 31.47
C ASN A 812 8.56 52.79 32.11
N ALA A 813 9.81 53.02 31.65
CA ALA A 813 11.10 52.74 32.32
C ALA A 813 11.60 51.26 32.38
N ASP A 814 12.90 50.94 32.20
CA ASP A 814 14.03 51.75 31.71
C ASP A 814 15.10 50.90 30.98
N ALA A 815 16.14 51.53 30.42
CA ALA A 815 17.13 50.93 29.51
C ALA A 815 18.37 50.29 30.18
N GLY A 816 19.05 49.37 29.47
CA GLY A 816 20.33 48.79 29.88
C GLY A 816 21.13 48.20 28.71
N ASN A 817 22.41 48.56 28.59
CA ASN A 817 23.31 48.25 27.46
C ASN A 817 24.63 47.63 27.96
N SER A 818 24.99 46.41 27.50
CA SER A 818 26.37 45.83 27.59
C SER A 818 26.39 44.45 26.90
N THR A 819 27.11 44.17 25.79
CA THR A 819 28.58 44.04 25.58
C THR A 819 29.29 42.84 26.22
N ASP A 820 29.40 41.76 25.43
CA ASP A 820 30.60 40.93 25.18
C ASP A 820 31.27 40.05 26.28
N ARG A 821 31.79 38.90 25.78
CA ARG A 821 32.99 38.14 26.19
C ARG A 821 32.97 37.11 27.34
N ARG A 822 33.55 35.93 26.99
CA ARG A 822 34.04 34.79 27.81
C ARG A 822 32.95 33.90 28.45
N GLY A 823 33.14 32.59 28.61
CA GLY A 823 34.21 31.69 28.09
C GLY A 823 35.09 31.11 29.19
N GLU A 824 34.65 30.00 29.79
CA GLU A 824 35.39 29.24 30.80
C GLU A 824 35.95 27.93 30.22
N ASN A 825 37.08 27.47 30.74
CA ASN A 825 37.78 26.28 30.26
C ASN A 825 37.70 25.15 31.28
N ALA A 826 37.11 24.01 30.90
CA ALA A 826 37.40 22.75 31.58
C ALA A 826 38.78 22.23 31.14
N ARG A 827 39.59 21.80 32.12
CA ARG A 827 40.84 21.06 31.88
C ARG A 827 40.54 19.56 31.73
N CYS A 828 41.54 18.79 31.32
CA CYS A 828 41.51 17.33 31.30
C CYS A 828 42.34 16.81 32.47
N ASP A 829 41.78 15.94 33.30
CA ASP A 829 42.36 15.52 34.58
C ASP A 829 43.39 14.36 34.46
N ILE A 830 44.05 14.25 33.29
CA ILE A 830 45.11 13.26 33.05
C ILE A 830 46.47 13.88 33.40
N PRO A 831 47.23 13.33 34.38
CA PRO A 831 48.57 13.82 34.70
C PRO A 831 49.50 13.78 33.48
N GLY A 832 50.14 14.92 33.15
CA GLY A 832 51.05 15.06 32.01
C GLY A 832 50.40 15.42 30.67
N CYS A 833 49.08 15.66 30.62
CA CYS A 833 48.38 16.04 29.39
C CYS A 833 48.37 17.57 29.15
N ASP A 834 49.23 18.06 28.24
CA ASP A 834 49.35 19.49 27.91
C ASP A 834 48.39 19.96 26.77
N CYS A 835 47.38 19.14 26.44
CA CYS A 835 46.45 19.39 25.34
C CYS A 835 45.42 20.50 25.63
N SER A 836 45.80 21.75 25.37
CA SER A 836 44.85 22.88 25.36
C SER A 836 43.78 22.75 24.26
N ASN A 837 42.50 22.82 24.64
CA ASN A 837 41.34 22.65 23.76
C ASN A 837 41.31 23.65 22.58
N ARG A 838 41.61 23.19 21.36
CA ARG A 838 41.47 23.98 20.11
C ARG A 838 40.26 23.53 19.29
N LEU A 839 39.13 24.20 19.50
CA LEU A 839 37.91 24.04 18.69
C LEU A 839 38.10 24.63 17.29
N TYR A 840 38.37 23.78 16.30
CA TYR A 840 38.40 24.21 14.90
C TYR A 840 37.00 24.53 14.36
N LYS A 841 36.85 25.73 13.80
CA LYS A 841 35.57 26.25 13.30
C LYS A 841 35.45 26.01 11.80
N CYS A 842 34.56 25.13 11.38
CA CYS A 842 34.28 24.89 9.95
C CYS A 842 33.87 26.20 9.26
N ARG A 843 34.60 26.60 8.21
CA ARG A 843 34.46 27.90 7.53
C ARG A 843 33.87 27.76 6.14
N ASN A 844 32.62 27.30 6.06
CA ASN A 844 31.84 27.24 4.82
C ASN A 844 30.67 28.24 4.89
N ASN A 845 30.76 29.34 4.11
CA ASN A 845 29.88 30.51 4.24
C ASN A 845 28.43 30.31 3.75
N ASN A 846 28.06 29.14 3.21
CA ASN A 846 26.74 28.92 2.59
C ASN A 846 25.68 28.23 3.46
N ASN A 847 25.99 27.82 4.70
CA ASN A 847 25.00 27.29 5.65
C ASN A 847 25.38 27.62 7.10
N ASN A 848 24.40 28.00 7.93
CA ASN A 848 24.57 28.34 9.35
C ASN A 848 24.80 27.08 10.23
N CYS A 849 25.89 26.36 10.02
CA CYS A 849 26.24 25.19 10.81
C CYS A 849 26.79 25.58 12.19
N LYS A 850 26.12 25.15 13.26
CA LYS A 850 26.60 25.21 14.65
C LYS A 850 26.82 23.80 15.20
N LYS A 851 27.79 23.06 14.66
CA LYS A 851 28.33 21.85 15.29
C LYS A 851 29.85 21.96 15.39
N TYR A 852 30.38 21.61 16.55
CA TYR A 852 31.80 21.37 16.79
C TYR A 852 32.06 19.86 16.75
N VAL A 853 33.31 19.47 16.48
CA VAL A 853 33.73 18.06 16.44
C VAL A 853 34.63 17.81 17.65
N HIS A 854 34.37 16.71 18.37
CA HIS A 854 35.22 16.26 19.48
C HIS A 854 36.37 15.39 18.96
N HIS A 855 37.48 15.39 19.67
CA HIS A 855 38.65 14.57 19.37
C HIS A 855 38.53 13.18 20.02
N LEU A 856 39.24 12.16 19.52
CA LEU A 856 39.38 10.89 20.23
C LEU A 856 40.12 11.07 21.58
N PRO A 857 39.85 10.23 22.61
CA PRO A 857 40.57 10.26 23.87
C PRO A 857 42.08 10.00 23.69
N CYS A 858 42.91 10.88 24.27
CA CYS A 858 44.37 10.88 24.09
C CYS A 858 45.10 9.63 24.65
N GLY A 859 44.41 8.75 25.38
CA GLY A 859 45.01 7.53 25.95
C GLY A 859 45.27 6.40 24.96
N MET A 860 44.60 6.36 23.80
CA MET A 860 44.73 5.26 22.83
C MET A 860 45.88 5.45 21.82
N THR A 861 46.42 6.66 21.66
CA THR A 861 47.41 6.95 20.60
C THR A 861 48.85 6.57 20.96
N ASN A 862 49.20 6.48 22.24
CA ASN A 862 50.58 6.27 22.68
C ASN A 862 51.04 4.80 22.64
N SER A 863 50.14 3.85 22.36
CA SER A 863 50.44 2.41 22.27
C SER A 863 50.31 1.84 20.85
N LEU A 864 50.18 2.71 19.84
CA LEU A 864 49.99 2.33 18.43
C LEU A 864 51.12 2.83 17.50
N PHE A 865 52.14 3.50 18.03
CA PHE A 865 53.33 3.91 17.28
C PHE A 865 54.57 3.16 17.78
N ASP A 866 55.21 2.46 16.85
CA ASP A 866 56.60 2.00 16.98
C ASP A 866 57.52 3.18 16.60
N PRO A 867 58.41 3.66 17.49
CA PRO A 867 59.27 4.82 17.21
C PRO A 867 60.25 4.60 16.04
N ASP A 868 60.63 3.35 15.76
CA ASP A 868 61.78 3.04 14.89
C ASP A 868 61.39 2.70 13.43
N ASN A 869 60.12 2.87 13.03
CA ASN A 869 59.61 2.41 11.73
C ASN A 869 58.62 3.39 11.05
N GLU A 870 59.15 4.40 10.35
CA GLU A 870 58.35 5.51 9.78
C GLU A 870 57.26 5.11 8.75
N HIS A 871 57.25 3.87 8.22
CA HIS A 871 56.31 3.43 7.17
C HIS A 871 55.55 2.12 7.48
N GLY A 872 55.61 1.59 8.71
CA GLY A 872 54.97 0.32 9.07
C GLY A 872 53.85 0.42 10.12
N PHE A 873 52.57 0.31 9.71
CA PHE A 873 51.50 -0.01 10.65
C PHE A 873 51.54 -1.49 11.05
N SER A 874 51.51 -1.80 12.35
CA SER A 874 51.49 -3.19 12.83
C SER A 874 50.12 -3.86 12.59
N LEU A 875 50.13 -5.16 12.25
CA LEU A 875 48.91 -5.91 11.86
C LEU A 875 47.81 -5.89 12.94
N GLY A 876 48.19 -5.79 14.22
CA GLY A 876 47.25 -5.74 15.35
C GLY A 876 46.41 -4.46 15.39
N ALA A 877 46.96 -3.32 14.93
CA ALA A 877 46.25 -2.04 14.94
C ALA A 877 44.99 -2.05 14.07
N CYS A 878 45.09 -2.68 12.89
CA CYS A 878 43.99 -2.77 11.92
C CYS A 878 42.79 -3.57 12.45
N LEU A 879 43.03 -4.61 13.24
CA LEU A 879 41.97 -5.45 13.83
C LEU A 879 41.23 -4.73 14.96
N ILE A 880 41.95 -4.06 15.86
CA ILE A 880 41.37 -3.38 17.01
C ILE A 880 40.53 -2.16 16.59
N LEU A 881 41.02 -1.36 15.64
CA LEU A 881 40.26 -0.22 15.10
C LEU A 881 38.97 -0.66 14.41
N SER A 882 39.00 -1.79 13.67
CA SER A 882 37.82 -2.34 12.99
C SER A 882 36.75 -2.79 13.99
N LEU A 883 37.15 -3.39 15.12
CA LEU A 883 36.24 -3.78 16.20
C LEU A 883 35.64 -2.57 16.93
N TYR A 884 36.40 -1.50 17.14
CA TYR A 884 35.91 -0.30 17.83
C TYR A 884 34.85 0.46 17.03
N PHE A 885 34.96 0.51 15.70
CA PHE A 885 33.94 1.10 14.82
C PHE A 885 32.74 0.18 14.54
N ALA A 886 32.80 -1.10 14.93
CA ALA A 886 31.67 -2.04 14.82
C ALA A 886 30.74 -2.06 16.05
N LEU A 887 31.02 -1.23 17.07
CA LEU A 887 30.32 -1.21 18.36
C LEU A 887 29.68 0.16 18.70
N TYR A 888 29.47 1.03 17.71
CA TYR A 888 28.90 2.38 17.86
C TYR A 888 27.99 2.80 16.70
#